data_AF-A0A1Q3QN55-F1
#
_entry.id   AF-A0A1Q3QN55-F1
#
_cell.length_a   1.000
_cell.length_b   1.000
_cell.length_c   1.000
_cell.angle_alpha   90.00
_cell.angle_beta   90.00
_cell.angle_gamma   90.00
#
_symmetry.space_group_name_H-M   'P 1'
#
loop_
_entity.id
_entity.type
_entity.pdbx_description
1 polymer ?
#
loop_
_entity_poly.entity_id
_entity_poly.type
_entity_poly.pdbx_seq_one_letter_code
_entity_poly.pdbx_strand_id
1 'polypeptide(L)'
;MIAGLLLVTGSILFIFRFRLGAYFLRLDPAVLPQLCIGVGAALIGLIAVVFTLSLFVIQQISDRSVPGILREYAADNITRAIYAALSVLAVTCLVGALVSPKHHPVAAFCLPVFCAVISLVLLSILFVRVAFLSDPSNIVAHIWKTAHAEVKRLRVVQDELVRFNKLKNETDPLGRTVDNIGVTTAALYAKAPFLAKRLKKSLDDLYSLTRHFSAEQQYSLLYESSEAIIHILQQYIEVRGSSLNMANSTTAMMGIGTGWDGVIGTSMETFAALLRTSVETGDTQRAQTLIKPLAKLAKNSVRTMPFNAPPDEHPTVAFIIGYLTIAGKQALGKKNEDVILTLNDQLLPIAGELAVGGSLSTLRWLIEEWSQIATIAVLTRQQTAATDTAEALLKLLAYVIERDDLGHSGLVKTVRNVILNLCRTEVTLAAKGQSLGASMSASPDTPLRLSLSGVSTVSFQSLHSKLVNKIAGSYSEQRHAIWSSAVHMLDELDDGLWMSFEKMGLASAAGQESILFYLNQCAYSIGEQLLWLWQRITTANLPEIDLYAIADGEERVKTAGHIHRREEYPDHLEEMIHWHVIAFYSRCRTLQPATANDLNLRDCFASAVALAKQALGLGLTKLATDTAQTMGRSGTAVLDAGGVGGVVESCRMISVLPELGLVALHENSGEVLTAIEDALKEFIAHANELIKDDLAVFQNWSSPVRLVTEKLDELANGTDRGINGVRLSVWRPTFTRDEATTYLQMLREVLA
;
A
#
# COMPACT_ATOMS: atom_id res chain seq x y z
N MET A 1 4.29 52.51 1.85
CA MET A 1 4.13 53.45 0.70
C MET A 1 2.94 54.40 0.87
N ILE A 2 1.75 53.93 1.28
CA ILE A 2 0.49 54.72 1.34
C ILE A 2 0.48 55.81 2.42
N ALA A 3 0.96 55.51 3.65
CA ALA A 3 1.10 56.52 4.71
C ALA A 3 2.09 57.64 4.33
N GLY A 4 3.11 57.30 3.52
CA GLY A 4 4.07 58.26 2.99
C GLY A 4 3.45 59.25 2.01
N LEU A 5 2.52 58.82 1.15
CA LEU A 5 1.85 59.71 0.19
C LEU A 5 0.92 60.72 0.89
N LEU A 6 0.19 60.29 1.92
CA LEU A 6 -0.67 61.15 2.74
C LEU A 6 0.12 62.13 3.60
N LEU A 7 1.24 61.68 4.19
CA LEU A 7 2.16 62.55 4.93
C LEU A 7 2.86 63.54 4.01
N VAL A 8 3.29 63.13 2.82
CA VAL A 8 3.98 64.01 1.86
C VAL A 8 3.02 65.03 1.27
N THR A 9 1.81 64.64 0.85
CA THR A 9 0.80 65.60 0.37
C THR A 9 0.33 66.56 1.47
N GLY A 10 0.07 66.06 2.69
CA GLY A 10 -0.27 66.89 3.84
C GLY A 10 0.85 67.85 4.26
N SER A 11 2.11 67.39 4.24
CA SER A 11 3.27 68.22 4.62
C SER A 11 3.60 69.27 3.55
N ILE A 12 3.52 68.92 2.26
CA ILE A 12 3.74 69.87 1.15
C ILE A 12 2.66 70.97 1.17
N LEU A 13 1.39 70.61 1.42
CA LEU A 13 0.30 71.57 1.51
C LEU A 13 0.40 72.48 2.75
N PHE A 14 0.89 71.95 3.88
CA PHE A 14 1.08 72.74 5.10
C PHE A 14 2.25 73.72 4.96
N ILE A 15 3.37 73.29 4.37
CA ILE A 15 4.58 74.11 4.16
C ILE A 15 4.34 75.22 3.12
N PHE A 16 3.54 74.99 2.08
CA PHE A 16 3.27 75.98 1.02
C PHE A 16 1.98 76.80 1.19
N ARG A 17 1.26 76.64 2.30
CA ARG A 17 -0.03 77.31 2.60
C ARG A 17 -0.06 78.80 2.27
N PHE A 18 0.96 79.57 2.66
CA PHE A 18 1.00 81.02 2.46
C PHE A 18 1.27 81.43 0.99
N ARG A 19 2.10 80.67 0.26
CA ARG A 19 2.39 80.94 -1.16
C ARG A 19 1.25 80.51 -2.09
N LEU A 20 0.60 79.38 -1.80
CA LEU A 20 -0.57 78.89 -2.53
C LEU A 20 -1.80 79.81 -2.34
N GLY A 21 -2.02 80.31 -1.12
CA GLY A 21 -3.12 81.23 -0.84
C GLY A 21 -3.06 82.52 -1.69
N ALA A 22 -1.87 83.08 -1.86
CA ALA A 22 -1.65 84.28 -2.70
C ALA A 22 -1.83 84.01 -4.21
N TYR A 23 -1.55 82.79 -4.66
CA TYR A 23 -1.73 82.37 -6.06
C TYR A 23 -3.21 82.12 -6.40
N PHE A 24 -3.94 81.43 -5.52
CA PHE A 24 -5.36 81.15 -5.71
C PHE A 24 -6.27 82.38 -5.60
N LEU A 25 -5.86 83.41 -4.85
CA LEU A 25 -6.53 84.71 -4.82
C LEU A 25 -6.49 85.46 -6.17
N ARG A 26 -5.58 85.08 -7.08
CA ARG A 26 -5.45 85.64 -8.43
C ARG A 26 -6.11 84.78 -9.52
N LEU A 27 -6.60 83.58 -9.19
CA LEU A 27 -7.36 82.75 -10.11
C LEU A 27 -8.80 83.24 -10.22
N ASP A 28 -9.45 82.95 -11.35
CA ASP A 28 -10.88 83.18 -11.54
C ASP A 28 -11.67 82.42 -10.45
N PRO A 29 -12.49 83.12 -9.64
CA PRO A 29 -13.21 82.51 -8.52
C PRO A 29 -14.19 81.41 -8.94
N ALA A 30 -14.50 81.27 -10.23
CA ALA A 30 -15.35 80.19 -10.76
C ALA A 30 -14.65 78.82 -10.82
N VAL A 31 -13.32 78.77 -10.91
CA VAL A 31 -12.55 77.53 -11.18
C VAL A 31 -12.50 76.58 -9.97
N LEU A 32 -12.39 77.13 -8.75
CA LEU A 32 -12.30 76.36 -7.51
C LEU A 32 -13.62 75.62 -7.17
N PRO A 33 -14.80 76.28 -7.22
CA PRO A 33 -16.08 75.58 -7.08
C PRO A 33 -16.32 74.53 -8.17
N GLN A 34 -15.91 74.78 -9.42
CA GLN A 34 -16.01 73.81 -10.51
C GLN A 34 -15.17 72.56 -10.27
N LEU A 35 -13.98 72.68 -9.66
CA LEU A 35 -13.15 71.54 -9.26
C LEU A 35 -13.85 70.70 -8.18
N CYS A 36 -14.43 71.32 -7.16
CA CYS A 36 -15.20 70.63 -6.12
C CYS A 36 -16.43 69.90 -6.69
N ILE A 37 -17.15 70.52 -7.61
CA ILE A 37 -18.30 69.92 -8.31
C ILE A 37 -17.83 68.76 -9.19
N GLY A 38 -16.75 68.94 -9.95
CA GLY A 38 -16.18 67.91 -10.84
C GLY A 38 -15.67 66.69 -10.07
N VAL A 39 -14.93 66.89 -8.97
CA VAL A 39 -14.46 65.79 -8.11
C VAL A 39 -15.63 65.15 -7.37
N GLY A 40 -16.61 65.92 -6.88
CA GLY A 40 -17.83 65.39 -6.28
C GLY A 40 -18.64 64.51 -7.24
N ALA A 41 -18.82 64.96 -8.48
CA ALA A 41 -19.50 64.19 -9.54
C ALA A 41 -18.71 62.91 -9.91
N ALA A 42 -17.37 63.00 -10.00
CA ALA A 42 -16.52 61.84 -10.24
C ALA A 42 -16.60 60.81 -9.09
N LEU A 43 -16.68 61.26 -7.83
CA LEU A 43 -16.88 60.37 -6.68
C LEU A 43 -18.24 59.66 -6.73
N ILE A 44 -19.30 60.36 -7.15
CA ILE A 44 -20.61 59.73 -7.39
C ILE A 44 -20.51 58.66 -8.48
N GLY A 45 -19.82 58.95 -9.59
CA GLY A 45 -19.53 57.96 -10.64
C GLY A 45 -18.73 56.76 -10.12
N LEU A 46 -17.74 57.00 -9.26
CA LEU A 46 -16.95 55.95 -8.62
C LEU A 46 -17.80 55.07 -7.69
N ILE A 47 -18.73 55.65 -6.93
CA ILE A 47 -19.68 54.89 -6.10
C ILE A 47 -20.52 53.95 -6.98
N ALA A 48 -20.97 54.41 -8.15
CA ALA A 48 -21.74 53.59 -9.08
C ALA A 48 -20.91 52.40 -9.62
N VAL A 49 -19.65 52.63 -10.02
CA VAL A 49 -18.75 51.55 -10.47
C VAL A 49 -18.52 50.52 -9.37
N VAL A 50 -18.25 50.99 -8.15
CA VAL A 50 -18.05 50.15 -6.97
C VAL A 50 -19.29 49.31 -6.68
N PHE A 51 -20.48 49.91 -6.82
CA PHE A 51 -21.77 49.24 -6.70
C PHE A 51 -21.96 48.12 -7.73
N THR A 52 -21.70 48.41 -9.00
CA THR A 52 -21.77 47.40 -10.07
C THR A 52 -20.81 46.25 -9.83
N LEU A 53 -19.57 46.53 -9.41
CA LEU A 53 -18.55 45.52 -9.15
C LEU A 53 -18.92 44.64 -7.95
N SER A 54 -19.52 45.23 -6.91
CA SER A 54 -20.04 44.49 -5.76
C SER A 54 -21.23 43.60 -6.14
N LEU A 55 -22.12 44.08 -7.01
CA LEU A 55 -23.23 43.27 -7.52
C LEU A 55 -22.74 42.08 -8.35
N PHE A 56 -21.71 42.27 -9.19
CA PHE A 56 -21.11 41.19 -9.97
C PHE A 56 -20.55 40.07 -9.08
N VAL A 57 -19.88 40.43 -7.98
CA VAL A 57 -19.34 39.45 -7.01
C VAL A 57 -20.47 38.70 -6.30
N ILE A 58 -21.52 39.42 -5.90
CA ILE A 58 -22.71 38.79 -5.29
C ILE A 58 -23.38 37.83 -6.28
N GLN A 59 -23.45 38.20 -7.56
CA GLN A 59 -23.98 37.33 -8.61
C GLN A 59 -23.11 36.08 -8.81
N GLN A 60 -21.78 36.22 -8.91
CA GLN A 60 -20.88 35.06 -9.00
C GLN A 60 -20.98 34.13 -7.77
N ILE A 61 -21.14 34.69 -6.57
CA ILE A 61 -21.34 33.89 -5.35
C ILE A 61 -22.73 33.24 -5.34
N SER A 62 -23.75 33.93 -5.86
CA SER A 62 -25.12 33.39 -6.01
C SER A 62 -25.16 32.21 -6.97
N ASP A 63 -24.47 32.33 -8.11
CA ASP A 63 -24.38 31.27 -9.13
C ASP A 63 -23.68 30.02 -8.57
N ARG A 64 -22.75 30.19 -7.62
CA ARG A 64 -22.05 29.12 -6.90
C ARG A 64 -22.86 28.48 -5.76
N SER A 65 -24.12 28.88 -5.57
CA SER A 65 -25.17 28.11 -4.88
C SER A 65 -25.06 27.87 -3.36
N VAL A 66 -24.46 28.79 -2.58
CA VAL A 66 -24.53 28.71 -1.09
C VAL A 66 -25.36 29.88 -0.50
N PRO A 67 -26.67 29.67 -0.20
CA PRO A 67 -27.58 30.74 0.26
C PRO A 67 -27.19 31.38 1.59
N GLY A 68 -26.53 30.62 2.49
CA GLY A 68 -26.13 31.12 3.81
C GLY A 68 -25.02 32.16 3.74
N ILE A 69 -24.08 31.95 2.82
CA ILE A 69 -22.89 32.78 2.63
C ILE A 69 -23.22 34.07 1.90
N LEU A 70 -24.19 34.02 0.98
CA LEU A 70 -24.69 35.21 0.29
C LEU A 70 -25.26 36.24 1.28
N ARG A 71 -25.96 35.79 2.34
CA ARG A 71 -26.51 36.69 3.37
C ARG A 71 -25.42 37.31 4.24
N GLU A 72 -24.37 36.56 4.55
CA GLU A 72 -23.25 37.02 5.38
C GLU A 72 -22.33 37.98 4.60
N TYR A 73 -22.06 37.71 3.31
CA TYR A 73 -21.29 38.62 2.46
C TYR A 73 -22.08 39.84 1.98
N ALA A 74 -23.39 39.74 1.74
CA ALA A 74 -24.25 40.91 1.53
C ALA A 74 -24.32 41.82 2.79
N ALA A 75 -23.94 41.28 3.94
CA ALA A 75 -23.85 42.00 5.20
C ALA A 75 -22.44 42.44 5.60
N ASP A 76 -21.45 42.36 4.69
CA ASP A 76 -20.08 42.77 5.02
C ASP A 76 -20.02 44.24 5.46
N ASN A 77 -19.77 44.45 6.75
CA ASN A 77 -19.73 45.75 7.38
C ASN A 77 -18.57 46.61 6.84
N ILE A 78 -17.49 45.98 6.35
CA ILE A 78 -16.34 46.68 5.78
C ILE A 78 -16.73 47.32 4.45
N THR A 79 -17.37 46.56 3.57
CA THR A 79 -17.85 47.06 2.28
C THR A 79 -18.87 48.18 2.48
N ARG A 80 -19.82 48.02 3.42
CA ARG A 80 -20.76 49.08 3.80
C ARG A 80 -20.06 50.32 4.36
N ALA A 81 -19.03 50.16 5.19
CA ALA A 81 -18.25 51.27 5.72
C ALA A 81 -17.50 52.02 4.61
N ILE A 82 -16.97 51.32 3.60
CA ILE A 82 -16.34 51.92 2.42
C ILE A 82 -17.37 52.72 1.61
N TYR A 83 -18.56 52.17 1.37
CA TYR A 83 -19.66 52.91 0.72
C TYR A 83 -20.06 54.17 1.48
N ALA A 84 -20.22 54.05 2.80
CA ALA A 84 -20.58 55.16 3.66
C ALA A 84 -19.49 56.23 3.64
N ALA A 85 -18.21 55.84 3.73
CA ALA A 85 -17.08 56.75 3.68
C ALA A 85 -16.98 57.46 2.32
N LEU A 86 -17.12 56.75 1.19
CA LEU A 86 -17.13 57.36 -0.14
C LEU A 86 -18.31 58.33 -0.32
N SER A 87 -19.49 57.97 0.20
CA SER A 87 -20.68 58.85 0.18
C SER A 87 -20.47 60.11 1.00
N VAL A 88 -19.90 59.99 2.20
CA VAL A 88 -19.55 61.14 3.05
C VAL A 88 -18.52 62.03 2.36
N LEU A 89 -17.49 61.45 1.72
CA LEU A 89 -16.48 62.20 0.96
C LEU A 89 -17.08 62.93 -0.25
N ALA A 90 -18.00 62.31 -0.97
CA ALA A 90 -18.69 62.93 -2.10
C ALA A 90 -19.55 64.13 -1.63
N VAL A 91 -20.31 63.94 -0.55
CA VAL A 91 -21.12 65.01 0.05
C VAL A 91 -20.24 66.14 0.60
N THR A 92 -19.13 65.82 1.29
CA THR A 92 -18.20 66.86 1.79
C THR A 92 -17.53 67.62 0.65
N CYS A 93 -17.19 66.96 -0.46
CA CYS A 93 -16.64 67.64 -1.64
C CYS A 93 -17.67 68.57 -2.30
N LEU A 94 -18.93 68.14 -2.40
CA LEU A 94 -20.03 68.96 -2.97
C LEU A 94 -20.43 70.13 -2.06
N VAL A 95 -20.53 69.91 -0.75
CA VAL A 95 -20.76 70.98 0.24
C VAL A 95 -19.56 71.93 0.30
N GLY A 96 -18.35 71.42 0.07
CA GLY A 96 -17.13 72.20 -0.09
C GLY A 96 -17.19 73.22 -1.24
N ALA A 97 -18.03 73.02 -2.25
CA ALA A 97 -18.27 73.99 -3.31
C ALA A 97 -19.03 75.24 -2.84
N LEU A 98 -19.73 75.18 -1.70
CA LEU A 98 -20.41 76.31 -1.07
C LEU A 98 -19.47 77.19 -0.24
N VAL A 99 -18.25 76.74 0.04
CA VAL A 99 -17.24 77.51 0.78
C VAL A 99 -16.74 78.64 -0.09
N SER A 100 -16.94 79.89 0.36
CA SER A 100 -16.53 81.07 -0.42
C SER A 100 -15.00 81.08 -0.62
N PRO A 101 -14.50 81.00 -1.88
CA PRO A 101 -13.06 80.97 -2.16
C PRO A 101 -12.36 82.26 -1.74
N LYS A 102 -13.11 83.34 -1.46
CA LYS A 102 -12.60 84.63 -0.99
C LYS A 102 -12.05 84.60 0.44
N HIS A 103 -12.56 83.71 1.31
CA HIS A 103 -12.20 83.70 2.73
C HIS A 103 -11.16 82.62 3.07
N HIS A 104 -11.21 81.47 2.39
CA HIS A 104 -10.30 80.34 2.64
C HIS A 104 -9.89 79.61 1.33
N PRO A 105 -9.09 80.25 0.44
CA PRO A 105 -8.75 79.69 -0.87
C PRO A 105 -7.92 78.40 -0.82
N VAL A 106 -7.08 78.24 0.20
CA VAL A 106 -6.27 77.02 0.39
C VAL A 106 -7.15 75.84 0.79
N ALA A 107 -8.18 76.06 1.62
CA ALA A 107 -9.08 74.99 2.04
C ALA A 107 -9.94 74.49 0.86
N ALA A 108 -10.38 75.39 -0.02
CA ALA A 108 -11.16 75.06 -1.20
C ALA A 108 -10.40 74.18 -2.22
N PHE A 109 -9.06 74.27 -2.27
CA PHE A 109 -8.23 73.41 -3.12
C PHE A 109 -7.79 72.11 -2.43
N CYS A 110 -7.39 72.17 -1.15
CA CYS A 110 -6.90 71.00 -0.42
C CYS A 110 -8.00 69.95 -0.21
N LEU A 111 -9.24 70.39 0.03
CA LEU A 111 -10.38 69.52 0.30
C LEU A 111 -10.63 68.50 -0.84
N PRO A 112 -10.86 68.91 -2.11
CA PRO A 112 -11.10 67.97 -3.21
C PRO A 112 -9.90 67.06 -3.50
N VAL A 113 -8.66 67.56 -3.39
CA VAL A 113 -7.45 66.74 -3.58
C VAL A 113 -7.34 65.67 -2.50
N PHE A 114 -7.60 66.02 -1.25
CA PHE A 114 -7.58 65.07 -0.14
C PHE A 114 -8.70 64.02 -0.27
N CYS A 115 -9.91 64.46 -0.64
CA CYS A 115 -11.03 63.54 -0.93
C CYS A 115 -10.68 62.58 -2.07
N ALA A 116 -10.04 63.05 -3.14
CA ALA A 116 -9.61 62.20 -4.25
C ALA A 116 -8.55 61.17 -3.83
N VAL A 117 -7.52 61.58 -3.06
CA VAL A 117 -6.49 60.65 -2.56
C VAL A 117 -7.09 59.59 -1.64
N ILE A 118 -7.97 59.99 -0.69
CA ILE A 118 -8.64 59.02 0.19
C ILE A 118 -9.54 58.08 -0.61
N SER A 119 -10.27 58.58 -1.62
CA SER A 119 -11.12 57.72 -2.45
C SER A 119 -10.32 56.67 -3.23
N LEU A 120 -9.12 57.00 -3.71
CA LEU A 120 -8.24 56.03 -4.37
C LEU A 120 -7.72 54.97 -3.40
N VAL A 121 -7.39 55.37 -2.17
CA VAL A 121 -6.99 54.41 -1.12
C VAL A 121 -8.15 53.48 -0.77
N LEU A 122 -9.36 54.02 -0.56
CA LEU A 122 -10.56 53.23 -0.29
C LEU A 122 -10.89 52.27 -1.44
N LEU A 123 -10.73 52.72 -2.69
CA LEU A 123 -10.92 51.88 -3.87
C LEU A 123 -9.90 50.74 -3.95
N SER A 124 -8.63 51.02 -3.63
CA SER A 124 -7.59 49.97 -3.59
C SER A 124 -7.89 48.92 -2.52
N ILE A 125 -8.32 49.34 -1.33
CA ILE A 125 -8.73 48.43 -0.25
C ILE A 125 -9.93 47.60 -0.68
N LEU A 126 -10.93 48.24 -1.31
CA LEU A 126 -12.09 47.55 -1.85
C LEU A 126 -11.70 46.53 -2.91
N PHE A 127 -10.81 46.87 -3.84
CA PHE A 127 -10.36 45.95 -4.89
C PHE A 127 -9.72 44.70 -4.31
N VAL A 128 -8.82 44.84 -3.32
CA VAL A 128 -8.22 43.71 -2.62
C VAL A 128 -9.28 42.89 -1.89
N ARG A 129 -10.22 43.55 -1.21
CA ARG A 129 -11.32 42.89 -0.49
C ARG A 129 -12.23 42.12 -1.44
N VAL A 130 -12.57 42.70 -2.59
CA VAL A 130 -13.42 42.09 -3.60
C VAL A 130 -12.71 40.92 -4.29
N ALA A 131 -11.43 41.08 -4.65
CA ALA A 131 -10.63 39.98 -5.20
C ALA A 131 -10.55 38.81 -4.20
N PHE A 132 -10.37 39.11 -2.91
CA PHE A 132 -10.39 38.12 -1.84
C PHE A 132 -11.75 37.40 -1.71
N LEU A 133 -12.87 38.14 -1.81
CA LEU A 133 -14.23 37.60 -1.74
C LEU A 133 -14.63 36.78 -2.97
N SER A 134 -14.04 37.08 -4.13
CA SER A 134 -14.30 36.39 -5.39
C SER A 134 -13.61 35.02 -5.48
N ASP A 135 -12.57 34.81 -4.67
CA ASP A 135 -11.77 33.59 -4.66
C ASP A 135 -12.53 32.45 -3.93
N PRO A 136 -12.92 31.37 -4.64
CA PRO A 136 -13.64 30.25 -4.05
C PRO A 136 -12.89 29.55 -2.92
N SER A 137 -11.56 29.56 -2.92
CA SER A 137 -10.73 29.01 -1.83
C SER A 137 -10.99 29.73 -0.51
N ASN A 138 -11.20 31.05 -0.53
CA ASN A 138 -11.50 31.82 0.68
C ASN A 138 -12.90 31.51 1.24
N ILE A 139 -13.85 31.12 0.39
CA ILE A 139 -15.18 30.67 0.81
C ILE A 139 -15.06 29.34 1.54
N VAL A 140 -14.33 28.37 0.97
CA VAL A 140 -14.04 27.08 1.62
C VAL A 140 -13.36 27.29 2.96
N ALA A 141 -12.32 28.13 3.01
CA ALA A 141 -11.58 28.44 4.23
C ALA A 141 -12.46 29.12 5.30
N HIS A 142 -13.41 29.97 4.90
CA HIS A 142 -14.35 30.59 5.83
C HIS A 142 -15.29 29.57 6.46
N ILE A 143 -15.95 28.71 5.65
CA ILE A 143 -16.84 27.67 6.18
C ILE A 143 -16.06 26.70 7.06
N TRP A 144 -14.84 26.34 6.67
CA TRP A 144 -13.96 25.51 7.46
C TRP A 144 -13.64 26.12 8.83
N LYS A 145 -13.34 27.42 8.91
CA LYS A 145 -13.13 28.11 10.19
C LYS A 145 -14.37 28.08 11.07
N THR A 146 -15.55 28.28 10.50
CA THR A 146 -16.83 28.23 11.21
C THR A 146 -17.11 26.82 11.75
N ALA A 147 -16.91 25.79 10.93
CA ALA A 147 -17.05 24.40 11.35
C ALA A 147 -16.03 24.02 12.44
N HIS A 148 -14.78 24.43 12.28
CA HIS A 148 -13.72 24.20 13.26
C HIS A 148 -14.03 24.85 14.61
N ALA A 149 -14.61 26.05 14.63
CA ALA A 149 -15.07 26.71 15.85
C ALA A 149 -16.18 25.92 16.54
N GLU A 150 -17.13 25.35 15.79
CA GLU A 150 -18.18 24.50 16.36
C GLU A 150 -17.61 23.17 16.89
N VAL A 151 -16.61 22.56 16.25
CA VAL A 151 -15.91 21.38 16.81
C VAL A 151 -15.19 21.72 18.12
N LYS A 152 -14.51 22.88 18.18
CA LYS A 152 -13.90 23.37 19.43
C LYS A 152 -14.93 23.58 20.53
N ARG A 153 -16.09 24.13 20.18
CA ARG A 153 -17.21 24.29 21.12
C ARG A 153 -17.71 22.96 21.66
N LEU A 154 -17.83 21.94 20.81
CA LEU A 154 -18.20 20.58 21.25
C LEU A 154 -17.21 20.01 22.24
N ARG A 155 -15.91 20.21 22.00
CA ARG A 155 -14.84 19.80 22.94
C ARG A 155 -14.99 20.49 24.30
N VAL A 156 -15.22 21.80 24.32
CA VAL A 156 -15.42 22.55 25.58
C VAL A 156 -16.63 22.03 26.36
N VAL A 157 -17.75 21.75 25.67
CA VAL A 157 -18.95 21.18 26.31
C VAL A 157 -18.66 19.81 26.93
N GLN A 158 -17.88 18.97 26.23
CA GLN A 158 -17.46 17.66 26.72
C GLN A 158 -16.52 17.77 27.94
N ASP A 159 -15.52 18.65 27.88
CA ASP A 159 -14.58 18.89 28.98
C ASP A 159 -15.30 19.43 30.22
N GLU A 160 -16.28 20.33 30.04
CA GLU A 160 -17.13 20.82 31.12
C GLU A 160 -17.98 19.69 31.72
N LEU A 161 -18.56 18.82 30.91
CA LEU A 161 -19.34 17.67 31.40
C LEU A 161 -18.48 16.72 32.25
N VAL A 162 -17.27 16.40 31.80
CA VAL A 162 -16.31 15.57 32.55
C VAL A 162 -15.96 16.22 33.88
N ARG A 163 -15.72 17.54 33.87
CA ARG A 163 -15.39 18.32 35.08
C ARG A 163 -16.55 18.39 36.07
N PHE A 164 -17.77 18.66 35.61
CA PHE A 164 -18.97 18.79 36.46
C PHE A 164 -19.34 17.46 37.12
N ASN A 165 -19.26 16.36 36.38
CA ASN A 165 -19.63 15.02 36.88
C ASN A 165 -18.47 14.29 37.57
N LYS A 166 -17.27 14.89 37.64
CA LYS A 166 -16.03 14.28 38.18
C LYS A 166 -15.77 12.87 37.62
N LEU A 167 -16.08 12.66 36.34
CA LEU A 167 -15.94 11.36 35.69
C LEU A 167 -14.46 10.98 35.64
N LYS A 168 -14.16 9.75 36.06
CA LYS A 168 -12.83 9.15 35.95
C LYS A 168 -12.98 7.73 35.43
N ASN A 169 -12.00 7.32 34.63
CA ASN A 169 -11.90 5.94 34.19
C ASN A 169 -11.41 5.10 35.37
N GLU A 170 -12.10 4.01 35.63
CA GLU A 170 -11.80 3.10 36.74
C GLU A 170 -11.12 1.85 36.21
N THR A 171 -10.23 1.26 36.98
CA THR A 171 -9.63 -0.04 36.64
C THR A 171 -10.35 -1.14 37.43
N ASP A 172 -10.96 -2.06 36.70
CA ASP A 172 -11.58 -3.28 37.23
C ASP A 172 -10.53 -4.17 37.95
N PRO A 173 -10.88 -5.08 38.88
CA PRO A 173 -9.93 -5.97 39.55
C PRO A 173 -9.15 -6.88 38.60
N LEU A 174 -9.61 -7.02 37.35
CA LEU A 174 -8.92 -7.71 36.26
C LEU A 174 -7.95 -6.81 35.47
N GLY A 175 -7.67 -5.59 35.94
CA GLY A 175 -6.77 -4.63 35.31
C GLY A 175 -7.33 -3.92 34.07
N ARG A 176 -8.63 -4.05 33.78
CA ARG A 176 -9.29 -3.43 32.61
C ARG A 176 -9.74 -2.01 32.93
N THR A 177 -9.40 -1.05 32.08
CA THR A 177 -9.88 0.34 32.20
C THR A 177 -11.32 0.46 31.70
N VAL A 178 -12.26 0.71 32.61
CA VAL A 178 -13.66 1.03 32.31
C VAL A 178 -13.75 2.51 31.93
N ASP A 179 -14.16 2.78 30.70
CA ASP A 179 -14.24 4.15 30.17
C ASP A 179 -15.56 4.85 30.52
N ASN A 180 -15.69 5.24 31.79
CA ASN A 180 -16.86 5.95 32.30
C ASN A 180 -17.09 7.30 31.59
N ILE A 181 -16.02 7.93 31.10
CA ILE A 181 -16.08 9.20 30.35
C ILE A 181 -16.74 8.96 28.98
N GLY A 182 -16.27 7.98 28.21
CA GLY A 182 -16.84 7.61 26.91
C GLY A 182 -18.30 7.22 26.97
N VAL A 183 -18.68 6.38 27.94
CA VAL A 183 -20.08 5.94 28.14
C VAL A 183 -21.01 7.14 28.35
N THR A 184 -20.64 8.04 29.27
CA THR A 184 -21.51 9.15 29.70
C THR A 184 -21.63 10.20 28.60
N THR A 185 -20.53 10.48 27.90
CA THR A 185 -20.51 11.40 26.77
C THR A 185 -21.27 10.84 25.57
N ALA A 186 -21.18 9.54 25.28
CA ALA A 186 -21.98 8.89 24.24
C ALA A 186 -23.49 9.01 24.52
N ALA A 187 -23.90 8.79 25.78
CA ALA A 187 -25.29 8.93 26.22
C ALA A 187 -25.80 10.38 26.08
N LEU A 188 -24.94 11.38 26.32
CA LEU A 188 -25.28 12.79 26.09
C LEU A 188 -25.58 13.06 24.61
N TYR A 189 -24.69 12.65 23.71
CA TYR A 189 -24.89 12.85 22.27
C TYR A 189 -26.13 12.12 21.74
N ALA A 190 -26.44 10.94 22.28
CA ALA A 190 -27.67 10.22 21.97
C ALA A 190 -28.94 10.99 22.39
N LYS A 191 -28.90 11.65 23.56
CA LYS A 191 -30.03 12.45 24.08
C LYS A 191 -30.11 13.86 23.50
N ALA A 192 -29.00 14.43 23.05
CA ALA A 192 -28.89 15.81 22.58
C ALA A 192 -28.30 15.91 21.16
N PRO A 193 -28.98 15.36 20.13
CA PRO A 193 -28.48 15.38 18.75
C PRO A 193 -28.37 16.80 18.15
N PHE A 194 -29.04 17.79 18.75
CA PHE A 194 -28.97 19.19 18.33
C PHE A 194 -27.58 19.81 18.52
N LEU A 195 -26.72 19.23 19.38
CA LEU A 195 -25.36 19.72 19.62
C LEU A 195 -24.53 19.73 18.33
N ALA A 196 -24.69 18.71 17.49
CA ALA A 196 -23.97 18.60 16.21
C ALA A 196 -24.70 19.28 15.03
N LYS A 197 -25.88 19.89 15.24
CA LYS A 197 -26.71 20.43 14.14
C LYS A 197 -26.02 21.54 13.36
N ARG A 198 -25.30 22.43 14.04
CA ARG A 198 -24.57 23.53 13.39
C ARG A 198 -23.38 23.04 12.58
N LEU A 199 -22.65 22.08 13.14
CA LEU A 199 -21.57 21.40 12.43
C LEU A 199 -22.08 20.71 11.16
N LYS A 200 -23.20 19.97 11.27
CA LYS A 200 -23.85 19.33 10.12
C LYS A 200 -24.20 20.34 9.03
N LYS A 201 -24.77 21.49 9.39
CA LYS A 201 -25.06 22.55 8.42
C LYS A 201 -23.81 23.04 7.70
N SER A 202 -22.71 23.30 8.41
CA SER A 202 -21.46 23.72 7.78
C SER A 202 -20.85 22.64 6.88
N LEU A 203 -21.00 21.37 7.23
CA LEU A 203 -20.62 20.26 6.35
C LEU A 203 -21.51 20.21 5.10
N ASP A 204 -22.83 20.36 5.25
CA ASP A 204 -23.77 20.42 4.11
C ASP A 204 -23.42 21.56 3.14
N ASP A 205 -23.03 22.72 3.66
CA ASP A 205 -22.55 23.87 2.87
C ASP A 205 -21.21 23.58 2.17
N LEU A 206 -20.30 22.83 2.78
CA LEU A 206 -19.06 22.38 2.10
C LEU A 206 -19.34 21.30 1.05
N TYR A 207 -20.30 20.42 1.29
CA TYR A 207 -20.69 19.39 0.34
C TYR A 207 -21.37 19.97 -0.90
N SER A 208 -22.17 21.02 -0.77
CA SER A 208 -22.76 21.71 -1.92
C SER A 208 -21.68 22.33 -2.80
N LEU A 209 -20.69 23.00 -2.21
CA LEU A 209 -19.52 23.52 -2.93
C LEU A 209 -18.72 22.40 -3.60
N THR A 210 -18.47 21.31 -2.88
CA THR A 210 -17.75 20.15 -3.42
C THR A 210 -18.49 19.59 -4.63
N ARG A 211 -19.82 19.41 -4.57
CA ARG A 211 -20.65 18.98 -5.71
C ARG A 211 -20.54 19.94 -6.90
N HIS A 212 -20.56 21.24 -6.63
CA HIS A 212 -20.44 22.26 -7.67
C HIS A 212 -19.08 22.23 -8.35
N PHE A 213 -17.97 22.25 -7.60
CA PHE A 213 -16.60 22.14 -8.16
C PHE A 213 -16.37 20.82 -8.89
N SER A 214 -17.03 19.75 -8.42
CA SER A 214 -17.00 18.45 -9.08
C SER A 214 -17.71 18.44 -10.43
N ALA A 215 -18.81 19.20 -10.56
CA ALA A 215 -19.53 19.37 -11.81
C ALA A 215 -18.78 20.28 -12.80
N GLU A 216 -18.10 21.32 -12.31
CA GLU A 216 -17.30 22.25 -13.12
C GLU A 216 -15.88 21.75 -13.44
N GLN A 217 -15.51 20.54 -13.01
CA GLN A 217 -14.17 19.95 -13.20
C GLN A 217 -13.00 20.79 -12.64
N GLN A 218 -13.26 21.59 -11.61
CA GLN A 218 -12.24 22.39 -10.92
C GLN A 218 -11.50 21.54 -9.88
N TYR A 219 -10.61 20.66 -10.33
CA TYR A 219 -9.99 19.63 -9.47
C TYR A 219 -9.17 20.18 -8.29
N SER A 220 -8.52 21.34 -8.43
CA SER A 220 -7.78 21.97 -7.32
C SER A 220 -8.72 22.39 -6.19
N LEU A 221 -9.83 23.04 -6.53
CA LEU A 221 -10.85 23.49 -5.58
C LEU A 221 -11.65 22.32 -5.01
N LEU A 222 -11.88 21.28 -5.81
CA LEU A 222 -12.46 20.02 -5.35
C LEU A 222 -11.59 19.35 -4.28
N TYR A 223 -10.27 19.33 -4.49
CA TYR A 223 -9.33 18.78 -3.51
C TYR A 223 -9.35 19.61 -2.22
N GLU A 224 -9.27 20.94 -2.33
CA GLU A 224 -9.29 21.85 -1.18
C GLU A 224 -10.58 21.74 -0.36
N SER A 225 -11.74 21.69 -1.02
CA SER A 225 -13.03 21.53 -0.33
C SER A 225 -13.16 20.15 0.33
N SER A 226 -12.68 19.10 -0.34
CA SER A 226 -12.69 17.73 0.20
C SER A 226 -11.76 17.60 1.41
N GLU A 227 -10.55 18.14 1.35
CA GLU A 227 -9.61 18.18 2.47
C GLU A 227 -10.18 18.97 3.67
N ALA A 228 -10.84 20.10 3.42
CA ALA A 228 -11.48 20.87 4.47
C ALA A 228 -12.56 20.05 5.21
N ILE A 229 -13.40 19.33 4.47
CA ILE A 229 -14.42 18.44 5.05
C ILE A 229 -13.76 17.34 5.88
N ILE A 230 -12.78 16.64 5.31
CA ILE A 230 -12.09 15.54 5.99
C ILE A 230 -11.38 16.00 7.26
N HIS A 231 -10.75 17.18 7.23
CA HIS A 231 -10.12 17.75 8.42
C HIS A 231 -11.13 18.03 9.54
N ILE A 232 -12.32 18.53 9.22
CA ILE A 232 -13.40 18.74 10.19
C ILE A 232 -13.88 17.39 10.75
N LEU A 233 -14.07 16.39 9.88
CA LEU A 233 -14.49 15.05 10.28
C LEU A 233 -13.45 14.36 11.17
N GLN A 234 -12.17 14.49 10.85
CA GLN A 234 -11.08 13.99 11.67
C GLN A 234 -11.14 14.60 13.08
N GLN A 235 -11.24 15.93 13.18
CA GLN A 235 -11.34 16.60 14.48
C GLN A 235 -12.61 16.22 15.23
N TYR A 236 -13.72 15.99 14.52
CA TYR A 236 -14.94 15.50 15.12
C TYR A 236 -14.78 14.07 15.66
N ILE A 237 -14.13 13.17 14.91
CA ILE A 237 -13.78 11.82 15.37
C ILE A 237 -12.87 11.89 16.59
N GLU A 238 -11.84 12.75 16.59
CA GLU A 238 -10.91 12.94 17.72
C GLU A 238 -11.63 13.47 18.97
N VAL A 239 -12.55 14.45 18.81
CA VAL A 239 -13.34 14.99 19.93
C VAL A 239 -14.30 13.94 20.47
N ARG A 240 -15.00 13.24 19.58
CA ARG A 240 -15.92 12.18 19.98
C ARG A 240 -15.16 11.03 20.62
N GLY A 241 -14.01 10.63 20.09
CA GLY A 241 -13.15 9.61 20.67
C GLY A 241 -13.92 8.35 21.05
N SER A 242 -13.73 7.94 22.29
CA SER A 242 -14.41 6.83 22.92
C SER A 242 -15.89 7.08 23.27
N SER A 243 -16.49 8.18 22.80
CA SER A 243 -17.94 8.44 22.81
C SER A 243 -18.61 8.20 21.45
N LEU A 244 -17.81 7.85 20.44
CA LEU A 244 -18.32 7.55 19.10
C LEU A 244 -18.96 6.17 19.09
N ASN A 245 -20.21 6.10 18.63
CA ASN A 245 -20.94 4.84 18.49
C ASN A 245 -20.93 4.41 17.02
N MET A 246 -20.37 3.25 16.73
CA MET A 246 -20.26 2.70 15.37
C MET A 246 -20.67 1.23 15.38
N ALA A 247 -21.41 0.76 14.38
CA ALA A 247 -21.76 -0.66 14.33
C ALA A 247 -20.49 -1.51 14.15
N ASN A 248 -20.33 -2.52 14.99
CA ASN A 248 -19.22 -3.47 14.98
C ASN A 248 -19.71 -4.87 14.55
N SER A 249 -18.81 -5.81 14.34
CA SER A 249 -19.13 -7.20 13.94
C SER A 249 -20.16 -7.88 14.87
N THR A 250 -20.01 -7.74 16.19
CA THR A 250 -20.89 -8.38 17.19
C THR A 250 -22.32 -7.81 17.18
N THR A 251 -22.46 -6.49 17.07
CA THR A 251 -23.75 -5.79 17.00
C THR A 251 -24.46 -6.08 15.68
N ALA A 252 -23.71 -6.16 14.57
CA ALA A 252 -24.23 -6.60 13.27
C ALA A 252 -24.76 -8.03 13.33
N MET A 253 -23.99 -8.97 13.92
CA MET A 253 -24.38 -10.37 14.05
C MET A 253 -25.60 -10.57 14.95
N MET A 254 -25.69 -9.82 16.06
CA MET A 254 -26.81 -9.92 17.00
C MET A 254 -28.06 -9.15 16.55
N GLY A 255 -28.01 -8.46 15.40
CA GLY A 255 -29.11 -7.60 14.94
C GLY A 255 -29.43 -6.46 15.90
N ILE A 256 -28.50 -6.13 16.81
CA ILE A 256 -28.67 -5.05 17.79
C ILE A 256 -28.35 -3.76 17.05
N GLY A 257 -29.39 -3.01 16.70
CA GLY A 257 -29.31 -1.75 15.96
C GLY A 257 -28.68 -0.61 16.76
N THR A 258 -27.42 -0.75 17.19
CA THR A 258 -26.60 0.40 17.54
C THR A 258 -26.35 1.18 16.25
N GLY A 259 -27.09 2.27 16.08
CA GLY A 259 -26.99 3.10 14.89
C GLY A 259 -25.60 3.72 14.73
N TRP A 260 -25.16 3.80 13.48
CA TRP A 260 -23.99 4.57 13.06
C TRP A 260 -24.11 6.03 13.50
N ASP A 261 -22.99 6.70 13.80
CA ASP A 261 -23.02 8.13 14.08
C ASP A 261 -23.58 8.90 12.87
N GLY A 262 -24.66 9.66 13.10
CA GLY A 262 -25.40 10.30 12.01
C GLY A 262 -24.59 11.35 11.23
N VAL A 263 -23.59 12.00 11.85
CA VAL A 263 -22.74 12.97 11.15
C VAL A 263 -21.77 12.23 10.22
N ILE A 264 -21.08 11.20 10.74
CA ILE A 264 -20.16 10.39 9.94
C ILE A 264 -20.91 9.65 8.83
N GLY A 265 -22.03 8.99 9.15
CA GLY A 265 -22.84 8.26 8.18
C GLY A 265 -23.32 9.16 7.02
N THR A 266 -23.94 10.31 7.32
CA THR A 266 -24.40 11.26 6.28
C THR A 266 -23.23 11.76 5.42
N SER A 267 -22.09 12.01 6.07
CA SER A 267 -20.87 12.51 5.42
C SER A 267 -20.27 11.47 4.47
N MET A 268 -20.17 10.21 4.91
CA MET A 268 -19.65 9.12 4.09
C MET A 268 -20.58 8.81 2.92
N GLU A 269 -21.90 8.77 3.12
CA GLU A 269 -22.88 8.60 2.03
C GLU A 269 -22.77 9.72 0.98
N THR A 270 -22.56 10.96 1.43
CA THR A 270 -22.40 12.09 0.50
C THR A 270 -21.11 11.99 -0.31
N PHE A 271 -19.99 11.61 0.33
CA PHE A 271 -18.74 11.34 -0.37
C PHE A 271 -18.85 10.15 -1.32
N ALA A 272 -19.49 9.07 -0.89
CA ALA A 272 -19.68 7.86 -1.68
C ALA A 272 -20.52 8.15 -2.93
N ALA A 273 -21.57 8.97 -2.83
CA ALA A 273 -22.34 9.40 -4.00
C ALA A 273 -21.49 10.21 -5.00
N LEU A 274 -20.63 11.11 -4.51
CA LEU A 274 -19.70 11.86 -5.34
C LEU A 274 -18.66 10.95 -6.00
N LEU A 275 -18.11 9.99 -5.26
CA LEU A 275 -17.12 9.05 -5.78
C LEU A 275 -17.75 8.10 -6.80
N ARG A 276 -18.93 7.55 -6.51
CA ARG A 276 -19.70 6.70 -7.41
C ARG A 276 -20.00 7.40 -8.73
N THR A 277 -20.49 8.63 -8.69
CA THR A 277 -20.73 9.43 -9.90
C THR A 277 -19.44 9.69 -10.70
N SER A 278 -18.31 9.89 -10.03
CA SER A 278 -17.00 10.06 -10.68
C SER A 278 -16.57 8.80 -11.42
N VAL A 279 -16.72 7.64 -10.78
CA VAL A 279 -16.39 6.34 -11.37
C VAL A 279 -17.36 5.99 -12.50
N GLU A 280 -18.65 6.26 -12.33
CA GLU A 280 -19.68 6.00 -13.35
C GLU A 280 -19.50 6.82 -14.63
N THR A 281 -19.06 8.08 -14.48
CA THR A 281 -18.74 8.99 -15.59
C THR A 281 -17.37 8.72 -16.22
N GLY A 282 -16.53 7.89 -15.59
CA GLY A 282 -15.18 7.56 -16.08
C GLY A 282 -14.14 8.66 -15.84
N ASP A 283 -14.44 9.67 -15.03
CA ASP A 283 -13.51 10.76 -14.70
C ASP A 283 -12.47 10.28 -13.66
N THR A 284 -11.32 9.83 -14.17
CA THR A 284 -10.20 9.29 -13.39
C THR A 284 -9.69 10.32 -12.37
N GLN A 285 -9.47 11.56 -12.81
CA GLN A 285 -8.89 12.62 -12.00
C GLN A 285 -9.83 13.04 -10.86
N ARG A 286 -11.14 13.11 -11.12
CA ARG A 286 -12.16 13.36 -10.10
C ARG A 286 -12.18 12.26 -9.05
N ALA A 287 -12.18 11.00 -9.46
CA ALA A 287 -12.17 9.86 -8.55
C ALA A 287 -10.92 9.84 -7.67
N GLN A 288 -9.73 10.04 -8.25
CA GLN A 288 -8.47 10.12 -7.49
C GLN A 288 -8.45 11.29 -6.50
N THR A 289 -9.00 12.43 -6.88
CA THR A 289 -9.09 13.63 -6.03
C THR A 289 -9.98 13.40 -4.80
N LEU A 290 -11.01 12.55 -4.91
CA LEU A 290 -11.92 12.20 -3.82
C LEU A 290 -11.41 11.04 -2.94
N ILE A 291 -10.71 10.05 -3.52
CA ILE A 291 -10.16 8.90 -2.80
C ILE A 291 -9.09 9.33 -1.79
N LYS A 292 -8.17 10.23 -2.17
CA LYS A 292 -7.03 10.62 -1.33
C LYS A 292 -7.46 11.23 0.02
N PRO A 293 -8.35 12.24 0.08
CA PRO A 293 -8.85 12.76 1.36
C PRO A 293 -9.59 11.71 2.18
N LEU A 294 -10.42 10.87 1.55
CA LEU A 294 -11.18 9.85 2.28
C LEU A 294 -10.27 8.79 2.92
N ALA A 295 -9.23 8.36 2.21
CA ALA A 295 -8.22 7.47 2.75
C ALA A 295 -7.40 8.12 3.88
N LYS A 296 -7.08 9.41 3.77
CA LYS A 296 -6.43 10.17 4.83
C LYS A 296 -7.29 10.20 6.10
N LEU A 297 -8.61 10.32 5.98
CA LEU A 297 -9.53 10.19 7.12
C LEU A 297 -9.42 8.82 7.77
N ALA A 298 -9.49 7.75 6.98
CA ALA A 298 -9.36 6.37 7.48
C ALA A 298 -8.04 6.17 8.23
N LYS A 299 -6.92 6.57 7.62
CA LYS A 299 -5.58 6.46 8.22
C LYS A 299 -5.50 7.19 9.56
N ASN A 300 -5.94 8.44 9.61
CA ASN A 300 -5.87 9.24 10.84
C ASN A 300 -6.84 8.75 11.91
N SER A 301 -7.96 8.13 11.50
CA SER A 301 -8.96 7.58 12.43
C SER A 301 -8.49 6.34 13.18
N VAL A 302 -7.48 5.60 12.68
CA VAL A 302 -6.91 4.40 13.36
C VAL A 302 -6.45 4.72 14.79
N ARG A 303 -6.04 5.96 15.05
CA ARG A 303 -5.57 6.41 16.37
C ARG A 303 -6.67 6.61 17.40
N THR A 304 -7.93 6.57 16.97
CA THR A 304 -9.09 6.96 17.77
C THR A 304 -10.11 5.83 17.80
N MET A 305 -10.06 4.99 18.85
CA MET A 305 -11.01 3.89 19.00
C MET A 305 -12.41 4.38 19.41
N PRO A 306 -13.48 3.88 18.76
CA PRO A 306 -14.85 4.16 19.17
C PRO A 306 -15.22 3.44 20.47
N PHE A 307 -16.26 3.95 21.13
CA PHE A 307 -16.74 3.49 22.43
C PHE A 307 -16.93 1.96 22.51
N ASN A 308 -17.54 1.41 21.46
CA ASN A 308 -17.99 0.03 21.39
C ASN A 308 -17.09 -0.84 20.52
N ALA A 309 -15.85 -0.41 20.24
CA ALA A 309 -14.91 -1.26 19.50
C ALA A 309 -14.53 -2.51 20.32
N PRO A 310 -14.66 -3.71 19.74
CA PRO A 310 -13.92 -4.87 20.19
C PRO A 310 -12.40 -4.60 20.16
N PRO A 311 -11.60 -5.25 21.02
CA PRO A 311 -10.17 -4.99 21.15
C PRO A 311 -9.36 -5.26 19.86
N ASP A 312 -9.88 -6.10 18.96
CA ASP A 312 -9.22 -6.49 17.70
C ASP A 312 -9.82 -5.81 16.46
N GLU A 313 -10.86 -4.99 16.61
CA GLU A 313 -11.63 -4.38 15.52
C GLU A 313 -11.59 -2.85 15.58
N HIS A 314 -11.60 -2.20 14.41
CA HIS A 314 -11.74 -0.77 14.29
C HIS A 314 -12.95 -0.39 13.42
N PRO A 315 -14.17 -0.37 13.99
CA PRO A 315 -15.42 -0.18 13.24
C PRO A 315 -15.47 1.09 12.39
N THR A 316 -14.94 2.22 12.90
CA THR A 316 -14.91 3.48 12.15
C THR A 316 -14.07 3.37 10.87
N VAL A 317 -12.92 2.70 10.94
CA VAL A 317 -11.99 2.56 9.82
C VAL A 317 -12.54 1.54 8.83
N ALA A 318 -13.09 0.42 9.32
CA ALA A 318 -13.79 -0.56 8.49
C ALA A 318 -14.93 0.09 7.68
N PHE A 319 -15.72 0.97 8.30
CA PHE A 319 -16.78 1.71 7.64
C PHE A 319 -16.27 2.60 6.49
N ILE A 320 -15.22 3.39 6.73
CA ILE A 320 -14.66 4.29 5.72
C ILE A 320 -14.03 3.48 4.58
N ILE A 321 -13.26 2.43 4.91
CA ILE A 321 -12.64 1.53 3.93
C ILE A 321 -13.71 0.85 3.07
N GLY A 322 -14.85 0.47 3.64
CA GLY A 322 -15.94 -0.16 2.88
C GLY A 322 -16.42 0.68 1.70
N TYR A 323 -16.52 2.00 1.85
CA TYR A 323 -16.85 2.87 0.72
C TYR A 323 -15.71 2.96 -0.31
N LEU A 324 -14.46 2.93 0.13
CA LEU A 324 -13.29 2.92 -0.75
C LEU A 324 -13.21 1.61 -1.58
N THR A 325 -13.42 0.45 -0.96
CA THR A 325 -13.36 -0.84 -1.66
C THR A 325 -14.53 -1.03 -2.62
N ILE A 326 -15.73 -0.56 -2.26
CA ILE A 326 -16.89 -0.52 -3.17
C ILE A 326 -16.56 0.33 -4.42
N ALA A 327 -15.96 1.50 -4.24
CA ALA A 327 -15.55 2.35 -5.36
C ALA A 327 -14.48 1.67 -6.23
N GLY A 328 -13.52 0.97 -5.63
CA GLY A 328 -12.54 0.16 -6.35
C GLY A 328 -13.19 -0.94 -7.20
N LYS A 329 -14.13 -1.71 -6.62
CA LYS A 329 -14.89 -2.74 -7.35
C LYS A 329 -15.68 -2.14 -8.54
N GLN A 330 -16.25 -0.95 -8.37
CA GLN A 330 -16.95 -0.23 -9.45
C GLN A 330 -15.97 0.26 -10.54
N ALA A 331 -14.79 0.76 -10.15
CA ALA A 331 -13.77 1.22 -11.08
C ALA A 331 -13.25 0.08 -11.97
N LEU A 332 -13.05 -1.12 -11.39
CA LEU A 332 -12.77 -2.33 -12.16
C LEU A 332 -13.88 -2.63 -13.17
N GLY A 333 -15.16 -2.53 -12.78
CA GLY A 333 -16.28 -2.71 -13.69
C GLY A 333 -16.28 -1.74 -14.88
N LYS A 334 -15.69 -0.55 -14.71
CA LYS A 334 -15.54 0.48 -15.74
C LYS A 334 -14.19 0.45 -16.47
N LYS A 335 -13.32 -0.50 -16.15
CA LYS A 335 -11.95 -0.63 -16.70
C LYS A 335 -11.07 0.60 -16.44
N ASN A 336 -11.22 1.22 -15.28
CA ASN A 336 -10.44 2.38 -14.88
C ASN A 336 -9.32 1.95 -13.92
N GLU A 337 -8.19 1.52 -14.49
CA GLU A 337 -7.05 0.97 -13.73
C GLU A 337 -6.34 2.04 -12.87
N ASP A 338 -6.27 3.29 -13.33
CA ASP A 338 -5.62 4.40 -12.61
C ASP A 338 -6.24 4.70 -11.24
N VAL A 339 -7.54 4.45 -11.12
CA VAL A 339 -8.27 4.58 -9.85
C VAL A 339 -7.87 3.46 -8.88
N ILE A 340 -7.58 2.26 -9.39
CA ILE A 340 -7.13 1.12 -8.57
C ILE A 340 -5.71 1.34 -8.07
N LEU A 341 -4.80 1.84 -8.92
CA LEU A 341 -3.45 2.21 -8.52
C LEU A 341 -3.48 3.20 -7.34
N THR A 342 -4.28 4.27 -7.49
CA THR A 342 -4.44 5.26 -6.42
C THR A 342 -5.07 4.65 -5.16
N LEU A 343 -6.05 3.76 -5.32
CA LEU A 343 -6.68 3.08 -4.19
C LEU A 343 -5.68 2.23 -3.42
N ASN A 344 -4.84 1.45 -4.10
CA ASN A 344 -3.84 0.58 -3.47
C ASN A 344 -2.75 1.39 -2.75
N ASP A 345 -2.26 2.47 -3.38
CA ASP A 345 -1.34 3.43 -2.75
C ASP A 345 -1.89 4.02 -1.45
N GLN A 346 -3.21 4.21 -1.38
CA GLN A 346 -3.87 4.77 -0.20
C GLN A 346 -4.23 3.72 0.85
N LEU A 347 -4.60 2.50 0.45
CA LEU A 347 -4.96 1.41 1.36
C LEU A 347 -3.75 0.80 2.08
N LEU A 348 -2.57 0.77 1.45
CA LEU A 348 -1.36 0.20 2.05
C LEU A 348 -0.92 0.92 3.35
N PRO A 349 -0.84 2.26 3.42
CA PRO A 349 -0.58 2.96 4.68
C PRO A 349 -1.65 2.71 5.74
N ILE A 350 -2.92 2.55 5.36
CA ILE A 350 -4.00 2.25 6.31
C ILE A 350 -3.82 0.85 6.91
N ALA A 351 -3.52 -0.14 6.06
CA ALA A 351 -3.21 -1.50 6.49
C ALA A 351 -2.02 -1.53 7.45
N GLY A 352 -0.97 -0.76 7.15
CA GLY A 352 0.20 -0.59 8.01
C GLY A 352 -0.16 -0.04 9.40
N GLU A 353 -0.97 1.03 9.46
CA GLU A 353 -1.42 1.61 10.74
C GLU A 353 -2.36 0.67 11.50
N LEU A 354 -3.26 -0.06 10.84
CA LEU A 354 -4.12 -1.07 11.47
C LEU A 354 -3.31 -2.21 12.09
N ALA A 355 -2.22 -2.61 11.44
CA ALA A 355 -1.28 -3.59 11.98
C ALA A 355 -0.60 -3.06 13.25
N VAL A 356 -0.12 -1.80 13.25
CA VAL A 356 0.47 -1.17 14.45
C VAL A 356 -0.55 -1.00 15.57
N GLY A 357 -1.78 -0.65 15.22
CA GLY A 357 -2.87 -0.41 16.17
C GLY A 357 -3.44 -1.68 16.80
N GLY A 358 -2.98 -2.87 16.40
CA GLY A 358 -3.47 -4.15 16.92
C GLY A 358 -4.88 -4.53 16.46
N SER A 359 -5.47 -3.79 15.50
CA SER A 359 -6.82 -4.03 14.97
C SER A 359 -6.81 -5.11 13.87
N LEU A 360 -6.38 -6.32 14.25
CA LEU A 360 -6.10 -7.42 13.33
C LEU A 360 -7.34 -7.91 12.57
N SER A 361 -8.54 -7.88 13.17
CA SER A 361 -9.76 -8.37 12.50
C SER A 361 -10.16 -7.45 11.33
N THR A 362 -10.05 -6.13 11.54
CA THR A 362 -10.29 -5.13 10.49
C THR A 362 -9.24 -5.21 9.39
N LEU A 363 -7.98 -5.46 9.74
CA LEU A 363 -6.92 -5.69 8.76
C LEU A 363 -7.18 -6.94 7.91
N ARG A 364 -7.59 -8.06 8.52
CA ARG A 364 -7.95 -9.28 7.79
C ARG A 364 -9.11 -9.06 6.82
N TRP A 365 -10.15 -8.34 7.26
CA TRP A 365 -11.25 -7.96 6.40
C TRP A 365 -10.81 -7.08 5.22
N LEU A 366 -9.92 -6.10 5.45
CA LEU A 366 -9.33 -5.29 4.38
C LEU A 366 -8.54 -6.16 3.38
N ILE A 367 -7.73 -7.12 3.87
CA ILE A 367 -7.00 -8.07 3.03
C ILE A 367 -7.96 -8.91 2.17
N GLU A 368 -9.09 -9.32 2.73
CA GLU A 368 -10.12 -10.08 2.02
C GLU A 368 -10.82 -9.24 0.94
N GLU A 369 -11.10 -7.97 1.21
CA GLU A 369 -11.62 -7.03 0.21
C GLU A 369 -10.59 -6.77 -0.91
N TRP A 370 -9.31 -6.62 -0.58
CA TRP A 370 -8.21 -6.55 -1.54
C TRP A 370 -8.11 -7.81 -2.40
N SER A 371 -8.27 -9.00 -1.80
CA SER A 371 -8.32 -10.27 -2.52
C SER A 371 -9.44 -10.29 -3.55
N GLN A 372 -10.63 -9.79 -3.20
CA GLN A 372 -11.76 -9.72 -4.12
C GLN A 372 -11.47 -8.75 -5.28
N ILE A 373 -10.92 -7.56 -4.99
CA ILE A 373 -10.52 -6.57 -6.02
C ILE A 373 -9.50 -7.20 -6.98
N ALA A 374 -8.44 -7.84 -6.45
CA ALA A 374 -7.41 -8.48 -7.26
C ALA A 374 -7.99 -9.62 -8.12
N THR A 375 -8.86 -10.45 -7.55
CA THR A 375 -9.51 -11.55 -8.27
C THR A 375 -10.39 -11.02 -9.41
N ILE A 376 -11.18 -9.98 -9.18
CA ILE A 376 -11.99 -9.32 -10.22
C ILE A 376 -11.09 -8.72 -11.31
N ALA A 377 -9.96 -8.10 -10.94
CA ALA A 377 -9.00 -7.54 -11.89
C ALA A 377 -8.42 -8.63 -12.81
N VAL A 378 -8.02 -9.78 -12.25
CA VAL A 378 -7.54 -10.94 -13.01
C VAL A 378 -8.63 -11.49 -13.94
N LEU A 379 -9.85 -11.70 -13.44
CA LEU A 379 -10.99 -12.20 -14.22
C LEU A 379 -11.41 -11.24 -15.35
N THR A 380 -11.27 -9.93 -15.14
CA THR A 380 -11.60 -8.90 -16.14
C THR A 380 -10.42 -8.52 -17.06
N ARG A 381 -9.27 -9.19 -16.91
CA ARG A 381 -8.04 -8.98 -17.70
C ARG A 381 -7.43 -7.58 -17.58
N GLN A 382 -7.56 -6.98 -16.40
CA GLN A 382 -6.91 -5.71 -16.06
C GLN A 382 -5.58 -5.99 -15.36
N GLN A 383 -4.56 -6.34 -16.16
CA GLN A 383 -3.29 -6.87 -15.65
C GLN A 383 -2.51 -5.85 -14.81
N THR A 384 -2.54 -4.57 -15.17
CA THR A 384 -1.89 -3.50 -14.40
C THR A 384 -2.50 -3.43 -13.00
N ALA A 385 -3.83 -3.38 -12.91
CA ALA A 385 -4.55 -3.32 -11.63
C ALA A 385 -4.33 -4.58 -10.78
N ALA A 386 -4.34 -5.76 -11.41
CA ALA A 386 -4.07 -7.03 -10.73
C ALA A 386 -2.65 -7.08 -10.16
N THR A 387 -1.65 -6.69 -10.95
CA THR A 387 -0.23 -6.72 -10.58
C THR A 387 0.06 -5.71 -9.47
N ASP A 388 -0.45 -4.49 -9.58
CA ASP A 388 -0.30 -3.47 -8.53
C ASP A 388 -0.94 -3.88 -7.21
N THR A 389 -2.11 -4.53 -7.25
CA THR A 389 -2.74 -5.06 -6.03
C THR A 389 -1.91 -6.18 -5.41
N ALA A 390 -1.32 -7.05 -6.22
CA ALA A 390 -0.39 -8.08 -5.75
C ALA A 390 0.88 -7.46 -5.14
N GLU A 391 1.41 -6.39 -5.75
CA GLU A 391 2.55 -5.65 -5.23
C GLU A 391 2.24 -4.99 -3.87
N ALA A 392 1.06 -4.38 -3.73
CA ALA A 392 0.62 -3.79 -2.47
C ALA A 392 0.50 -4.85 -1.35
N LEU A 393 -0.05 -6.03 -1.66
CA LEU A 393 -0.12 -7.16 -0.72
C LEU A 393 1.26 -7.70 -0.34
N LEU A 394 2.19 -7.81 -1.29
CA LEU A 394 3.56 -8.23 -1.03
C LEU A 394 4.34 -7.18 -0.20
N LYS A 395 4.11 -5.88 -0.44
CA LYS A 395 4.64 -4.79 0.40
C LYS A 395 4.08 -4.85 1.81
N LEU A 396 2.79 -5.15 1.98
CA LEU A 396 2.18 -5.37 3.30
C LEU A 396 2.83 -6.57 3.99
N LEU A 397 3.04 -7.68 3.29
CA LEU A 397 3.71 -8.85 3.83
C LEU A 397 5.15 -8.53 4.27
N ALA A 398 5.89 -7.76 3.47
CA ALA A 398 7.22 -7.26 3.83
C ALA A 398 7.20 -6.44 5.12
N TYR A 399 6.23 -5.54 5.25
CA TYR A 399 6.05 -4.70 6.43
C TYR A 399 5.71 -5.51 7.69
N VAL A 400 4.89 -6.56 7.55
CA VAL A 400 4.56 -7.48 8.67
C VAL A 400 5.81 -8.26 9.10
N ILE A 401 6.60 -8.77 8.16
CA ILE A 401 7.84 -9.54 8.43
C ILE A 401 8.90 -8.72 9.19
N GLU A 402 8.98 -7.42 8.89
CA GLU A 402 9.91 -6.51 9.54
C GLU A 402 9.55 -6.23 11.01
N ARG A 403 8.32 -6.56 11.45
CA ARG A 403 7.77 -6.27 12.77
C ARG A 403 7.70 -7.50 13.68
N ASP A 404 8.48 -7.48 14.75
CA ASP A 404 8.59 -8.60 15.70
C ASP A 404 7.30 -8.83 16.51
N ASP A 405 6.56 -7.76 16.80
CA ASP A 405 5.29 -7.74 17.53
C ASP A 405 4.17 -8.48 16.80
N LEU A 406 4.28 -8.64 15.49
CA LEU A 406 3.26 -9.25 14.65
C LEU A 406 3.52 -10.72 14.30
N GLY A 407 4.63 -11.32 14.72
CA GLY A 407 5.01 -12.64 14.21
C GLY A 407 4.06 -13.78 14.53
N HIS A 408 3.29 -13.66 15.62
CA HIS A 408 2.27 -14.66 16.02
C HIS A 408 0.84 -14.24 15.65
N SER A 409 0.68 -13.25 14.79
CA SER A 409 -0.64 -12.69 14.43
C SER A 409 -1.42 -13.51 13.39
N GLY A 410 -0.81 -14.49 12.71
CA GLY A 410 -1.42 -15.23 11.60
C GLY A 410 -1.53 -14.42 10.30
N LEU A 411 -1.01 -13.19 10.27
CA LEU A 411 -1.11 -12.31 9.10
C LEU A 411 -0.23 -12.77 7.94
N VAL A 412 0.96 -13.33 8.21
CA VAL A 412 1.87 -13.83 7.17
C VAL A 412 1.16 -14.91 6.36
N LYS A 413 0.58 -15.90 7.06
CA LYS A 413 -0.21 -16.97 6.43
C LYS A 413 -1.42 -16.44 5.67
N THR A 414 -2.13 -15.45 6.23
CA THR A 414 -3.32 -14.86 5.59
C THR A 414 -2.97 -14.16 4.27
N VAL A 415 -1.99 -13.26 4.29
CA VAL A 415 -1.59 -12.50 3.09
C VAL A 415 -0.97 -13.42 2.05
N ARG A 416 -0.11 -14.35 2.46
CA ARG A 416 0.46 -15.39 1.59
C ARG A 416 -0.63 -16.17 0.86
N ASN A 417 -1.63 -16.67 1.57
CA ASN A 417 -2.71 -17.46 0.97
C ASN A 417 -3.51 -16.65 -0.07
N VAL A 418 -3.75 -15.36 0.19
CA VAL A 418 -4.41 -14.47 -0.78
C VAL A 418 -3.59 -14.34 -2.06
N ILE A 419 -2.28 -14.08 -1.94
CA ILE A 419 -1.39 -13.94 -3.10
C ILE A 419 -1.30 -15.26 -3.89
N LEU A 420 -1.17 -16.40 -3.20
CA LEU A 420 -1.14 -17.72 -3.86
C LEU A 420 -2.47 -18.05 -4.56
N ASN A 421 -3.61 -17.69 -3.97
CA ASN A 421 -4.92 -17.85 -4.61
C ASN A 421 -5.06 -16.96 -5.86
N LEU A 422 -4.51 -15.75 -5.82
CA LEU A 422 -4.47 -14.84 -6.97
C LEU A 422 -3.65 -15.45 -8.12
N CYS A 423 -2.43 -15.90 -7.82
CA CYS A 423 -1.56 -16.59 -8.77
C CYS A 423 -2.25 -17.83 -9.37
N ARG A 424 -2.91 -18.65 -8.55
CA ARG A 424 -3.64 -19.82 -9.01
C ARG A 424 -4.81 -19.47 -9.94
N THR A 425 -5.53 -18.39 -9.63
CA THR A 425 -6.65 -17.91 -10.46
C THR A 425 -6.14 -17.49 -11.85
N GLU A 426 -5.03 -16.76 -11.88
CA GLU A 426 -4.35 -16.34 -13.10
C GLU A 426 -3.94 -17.55 -13.97
N VAL A 427 -3.26 -18.53 -13.38
CA VAL A 427 -2.84 -19.75 -14.08
C VAL A 427 -4.04 -20.56 -14.60
N THR A 428 -5.12 -20.63 -13.84
CA THR A 428 -6.34 -21.36 -14.25
C THR A 428 -7.02 -20.71 -15.46
N LEU A 429 -6.90 -19.39 -15.63
CA LEU A 429 -7.38 -18.71 -16.83
C LEU A 429 -6.48 -19.02 -18.03
N ALA A 430 -5.16 -19.05 -17.82
CA ALA A 430 -4.19 -19.42 -18.84
C ALA A 430 -4.47 -20.80 -19.47
N ALA A 431 -4.74 -21.77 -18.59
CA ALA A 431 -5.08 -23.14 -18.92
C ALA A 431 -6.26 -23.28 -19.90
N LYS A 432 -7.19 -22.31 -19.89
CA LYS A 432 -8.38 -22.29 -20.76
C LYS A 432 -8.10 -21.68 -22.14
N GLY A 433 -6.83 -21.61 -22.56
CA GLY A 433 -6.41 -21.06 -23.85
C GLY A 433 -6.45 -19.53 -23.92
N GLN A 434 -6.46 -18.85 -22.78
CA GLN A 434 -6.44 -17.39 -22.71
C GLN A 434 -5.01 -16.94 -22.43
N SER A 435 -4.39 -16.16 -23.33
CA SER A 435 -3.00 -15.68 -23.13
C SER A 435 -2.86 -14.90 -21.81
N LEU A 436 -1.75 -15.13 -21.10
CA LEU A 436 -1.41 -14.48 -19.82
C LEU A 436 -0.88 -13.05 -20.00
N GLY A 437 -1.27 -12.34 -21.06
CA GLY A 437 -0.67 -11.06 -21.43
C GLY A 437 0.65 -11.24 -22.17
N ALA A 438 1.42 -10.16 -22.32
CA ALA A 438 2.53 -10.10 -23.25
C ALA A 438 3.52 -11.27 -23.08
N SER A 439 3.66 -12.03 -24.16
CA SER A 439 4.58 -13.14 -24.29
C SER A 439 6.03 -12.65 -24.11
N MET A 440 6.77 -13.36 -23.27
CA MET A 440 8.25 -13.29 -23.17
C MET A 440 8.88 -11.92 -22.84
N SER A 441 8.44 -11.26 -21.76
CA SER A 441 9.25 -10.22 -21.08
C SER A 441 9.67 -10.72 -19.69
N ALA A 442 10.92 -10.43 -19.29
CA ALA A 442 11.41 -10.62 -17.91
C ALA A 442 10.85 -9.57 -16.93
N SER A 443 9.87 -8.78 -17.37
CA SER A 443 9.26 -7.71 -16.59
C SER A 443 8.14 -8.29 -15.70
N PRO A 444 7.99 -7.81 -14.45
CA PRO A 444 6.94 -8.25 -13.54
C PRO A 444 5.58 -7.69 -13.99
N ASP A 445 5.08 -8.16 -15.13
CA ASP A 445 3.87 -7.66 -15.79
C ASP A 445 2.59 -8.38 -15.32
N THR A 446 2.74 -9.41 -14.49
CA THR A 446 1.62 -10.19 -13.93
C THR A 446 1.83 -10.52 -12.45
N PRO A 447 0.74 -10.76 -11.67
CA PRO A 447 0.82 -11.15 -10.27
C PRO A 447 1.74 -12.37 -10.03
N LEU A 448 1.62 -13.41 -10.86
CA LEU A 448 2.45 -14.61 -10.79
C LEU A 448 3.94 -14.28 -10.98
N ARG A 449 4.28 -13.55 -12.04
CA ARG A 449 5.68 -13.19 -12.34
C ARG A 449 6.27 -12.31 -11.24
N LEU A 450 5.52 -11.34 -10.73
CA LEU A 450 5.97 -10.49 -9.63
C LEU A 450 6.24 -11.31 -8.35
N SER A 451 5.31 -12.21 -8.00
CA SER A 451 5.36 -12.99 -6.75
C SER A 451 6.49 -14.03 -6.75
N LEU A 452 6.84 -14.56 -7.92
CA LEU A 452 7.88 -15.59 -8.11
C LEU A 452 9.20 -15.06 -8.67
N SER A 453 9.30 -13.76 -8.95
CA SER A 453 10.50 -13.17 -9.56
C SER A 453 11.68 -13.16 -8.59
N GLY A 454 12.83 -13.64 -9.06
CA GLY A 454 14.11 -13.51 -8.34
C GLY A 454 14.73 -12.10 -8.40
N VAL A 455 14.16 -11.17 -9.15
CA VAL A 455 14.64 -9.78 -9.28
C VAL A 455 13.81 -8.81 -8.43
N SER A 456 12.55 -9.13 -8.16
CA SER A 456 11.67 -8.28 -7.38
C SER A 456 12.11 -8.21 -5.92
N THR A 457 12.15 -7.00 -5.36
CA THR A 457 12.47 -6.78 -3.94
C THR A 457 11.37 -7.27 -2.99
N VAL A 458 10.19 -7.57 -3.52
CA VAL A 458 8.99 -7.92 -2.75
C VAL A 458 8.45 -9.31 -3.10
N SER A 459 9.19 -10.19 -3.77
CA SER A 459 8.74 -11.56 -4.09
C SER A 459 8.80 -12.52 -2.89
N PHE A 460 8.17 -13.70 -3.01
CA PHE A 460 8.28 -14.75 -1.98
C PHE A 460 9.74 -15.12 -1.68
N GLN A 461 10.58 -15.21 -2.71
CA GLN A 461 12.02 -15.46 -2.55
C GLN A 461 12.72 -14.36 -1.74
N SER A 462 12.41 -13.09 -1.99
CA SER A 462 13.00 -11.95 -1.25
C SER A 462 12.55 -11.96 0.22
N LEU A 463 11.26 -12.17 0.45
CA LEU A 463 10.66 -12.20 1.79
C LEU A 463 11.16 -13.38 2.62
N HIS A 464 11.28 -14.55 2.00
CA HIS A 464 11.89 -15.73 2.61
C HIS A 464 13.35 -15.45 2.98
N SER A 465 14.14 -14.83 2.09
CA SER A 465 15.52 -14.43 2.39
C SER A 465 15.62 -13.47 3.57
N LYS A 466 14.71 -12.50 3.70
CA LYS A 466 14.67 -11.58 4.85
C LYS A 466 14.47 -12.34 6.17
N LEU A 467 13.52 -13.28 6.22
CA LEU A 467 13.26 -14.09 7.42
C LEU A 467 14.44 -15.00 7.75
N VAL A 468 14.99 -15.70 6.76
CA VAL A 468 16.18 -16.54 6.91
C VAL A 468 17.36 -15.75 7.49
N ASN A 469 17.65 -14.57 6.95
CA ASN A 469 18.71 -13.70 7.46
C ASN A 469 18.44 -13.23 8.91
N LYS A 470 17.18 -12.94 9.24
CA LYS A 470 16.77 -12.54 10.59
C LYS A 470 16.91 -13.67 11.61
N ILE A 471 16.58 -14.90 11.23
CA ILE A 471 16.78 -16.10 12.07
C ILE A 471 18.27 -16.35 12.27
N ALA A 472 19.06 -16.38 11.19
CA ALA A 472 20.50 -16.60 11.26
C ALA A 472 21.20 -15.55 12.15
N GLY A 473 20.83 -14.27 12.01
CA GLY A 473 21.41 -13.18 12.80
C GLY A 473 21.02 -13.20 14.28
N SER A 474 19.87 -13.77 14.64
CA SER A 474 19.37 -13.80 16.03
C SER A 474 19.60 -15.13 16.76
N TYR A 475 20.10 -16.16 16.07
CA TYR A 475 20.26 -17.52 16.59
C TYR A 475 21.26 -17.61 17.75
N SER A 476 22.43 -16.95 17.62
CA SER A 476 23.46 -16.92 18.67
C SER A 476 23.30 -15.75 19.66
N GLU A 477 22.39 -14.81 19.39
CA GLU A 477 22.13 -13.66 20.26
C GLU A 477 21.13 -13.99 21.37
N GLN A 478 21.21 -13.31 22.52
CA GLN A 478 20.20 -13.37 23.61
C GLN A 478 18.88 -12.64 23.24
N ARG A 479 18.43 -12.76 21.99
CA ARG A 479 17.23 -12.13 21.44
C ARG A 479 16.14 -13.17 21.10
N HIS A 480 15.72 -13.93 22.11
CA HIS A 480 14.80 -15.06 21.93
C HIS A 480 13.44 -14.68 21.33
N ALA A 481 12.86 -13.55 21.72
CA ALA A 481 11.56 -13.11 21.20
C ALA A 481 11.59 -12.84 19.69
N ILE A 482 12.65 -12.17 19.22
CA ILE A 482 12.87 -11.84 17.80
C ILE A 482 13.10 -13.13 17.00
N TRP A 483 13.94 -14.02 17.53
CA TRP A 483 14.21 -15.32 16.91
C TRP A 483 12.94 -16.17 16.80
N SER A 484 12.19 -16.33 17.89
CA SER A 484 10.94 -17.12 17.92
C SER A 484 9.88 -16.53 16.98
N SER A 485 9.77 -15.21 16.93
CA SER A 485 8.85 -14.49 16.03
C SER A 485 9.23 -14.72 14.56
N ALA A 486 10.53 -14.63 14.23
CA ALA A 486 11.03 -14.87 12.87
C ALA A 486 10.86 -16.33 12.43
N VAL A 487 11.10 -17.31 13.30
CA VAL A 487 10.85 -18.73 13.01
C VAL A 487 9.37 -18.98 12.74
N HIS A 488 8.48 -18.48 13.61
CA HIS A 488 7.04 -18.65 13.40
C HIS A 488 6.55 -18.01 12.09
N MET A 489 7.07 -16.83 11.74
CA MET A 489 6.78 -16.19 10.46
C MET A 489 7.33 -16.97 9.27
N LEU A 490 8.49 -17.62 9.39
CA LEU A 490 9.03 -18.49 8.36
C LEU A 490 8.13 -19.71 8.14
N ASP A 491 7.71 -20.36 9.24
CA ASP A 491 6.76 -21.48 9.18
C ASP A 491 5.44 -21.04 8.52
N GLU A 492 4.90 -19.88 8.90
CA GLU A 492 3.69 -19.32 8.26
C GLU A 492 3.89 -18.99 6.78
N LEU A 493 5.10 -18.65 6.35
CA LEU A 493 5.40 -18.35 4.95
C LEU A 493 5.55 -19.64 4.13
N ASP A 494 6.23 -20.65 4.69
CA ASP A 494 6.59 -21.89 4.00
C ASP A 494 5.47 -22.96 4.04
N ASP A 495 4.61 -22.95 5.07
CA ASP A 495 3.58 -23.98 5.30
C ASP A 495 2.66 -24.23 4.08
N GLY A 496 2.91 -25.31 3.34
CA GLY A 496 2.15 -25.68 2.15
C GLY A 496 2.43 -24.81 0.91
N LEU A 497 3.54 -24.07 0.90
CA LEU A 497 4.00 -23.30 -0.26
C LEU A 497 4.26 -24.21 -1.46
N TRP A 498 4.96 -25.33 -1.24
CA TRP A 498 5.22 -26.34 -2.25
C TRP A 498 3.93 -26.94 -2.85
N MET A 499 2.88 -27.17 -2.04
CA MET A 499 1.57 -27.66 -2.54
C MET A 499 0.90 -26.65 -3.47
N SER A 500 1.13 -25.36 -3.20
CA SER A 500 0.59 -24.28 -4.02
C SER A 500 1.36 -24.20 -5.34
N PHE A 501 2.69 -24.38 -5.32
CA PHE A 501 3.51 -24.47 -6.54
C PHE A 501 3.10 -25.65 -7.41
N GLU A 502 2.87 -26.82 -6.83
CA GLU A 502 2.37 -27.99 -7.55
C GLU A 502 1.01 -27.71 -8.21
N LYS A 503 0.04 -27.18 -7.46
CA LYS A 503 -1.29 -26.85 -8.00
C LYS A 503 -1.22 -25.85 -9.15
N MET A 504 -0.29 -24.90 -9.09
CA MET A 504 -0.05 -23.96 -10.18
C MET A 504 0.59 -24.66 -11.38
N GLY A 505 1.62 -25.49 -11.19
CA GLY A 505 2.21 -26.24 -12.31
C GLY A 505 1.21 -27.18 -13.01
N LEU A 506 0.39 -27.92 -12.24
CA LEU A 506 -0.70 -28.75 -12.76
C LEU A 506 -1.71 -27.94 -13.59
N ALA A 507 -2.11 -26.77 -13.10
CA ALA A 507 -3.03 -25.91 -13.84
C ALA A 507 -2.38 -25.36 -15.11
N SER A 508 -1.08 -25.09 -15.10
CA SER A 508 -0.34 -24.58 -16.28
C SER A 508 -0.16 -25.62 -17.38
N ALA A 509 -0.15 -26.91 -17.04
CA ALA A 509 0.06 -28.01 -17.99
C ALA A 509 -0.95 -27.99 -19.16
N ALA A 510 -2.15 -27.46 -18.98
CA ALA A 510 -3.14 -27.35 -20.04
C ALA A 510 -2.96 -26.14 -20.99
N GLY A 511 -2.02 -25.22 -20.69
CA GLY A 511 -1.79 -23.97 -21.42
C GLY A 511 -0.53 -23.96 -22.30
N GLN A 512 -0.37 -22.91 -23.13
CA GLN A 512 0.77 -22.76 -24.07
C GLN A 512 2.01 -22.07 -23.47
N GLU A 513 1.96 -21.57 -22.23
CA GLU A 513 3.05 -20.79 -21.60
C GLU A 513 3.75 -21.58 -20.47
N SER A 514 5.08 -21.65 -20.48
CA SER A 514 5.85 -22.41 -19.48
C SER A 514 6.03 -21.64 -18.16
N ILE A 515 5.08 -21.80 -17.24
CA ILE A 515 5.14 -21.28 -15.85
C ILE A 515 6.18 -22.03 -15.00
N LEU A 516 6.54 -23.26 -15.41
CA LEU A 516 7.46 -24.13 -14.70
C LEU A 516 8.82 -23.49 -14.42
N PHE A 517 9.32 -22.64 -15.32
CA PHE A 517 10.57 -21.89 -15.12
C PHE A 517 10.53 -21.03 -13.84
N TYR A 518 9.49 -20.23 -13.65
CA TYR A 518 9.37 -19.33 -12.49
C TYR A 518 9.15 -20.11 -11.19
N LEU A 519 8.37 -21.20 -11.25
CA LEU A 519 8.16 -22.08 -10.10
C LEU A 519 9.48 -22.73 -9.68
N ASN A 520 10.25 -23.26 -10.63
CA ASN A 520 11.56 -23.86 -10.37
C ASN A 520 12.56 -22.84 -9.83
N GLN A 521 12.65 -21.65 -10.43
CA GLN A 521 13.54 -20.60 -9.96
C GLN A 521 13.26 -20.20 -8.50
N CYS A 522 11.98 -20.03 -8.15
CA CYS A 522 11.57 -19.70 -6.79
C CYS A 522 11.84 -20.86 -5.82
N ALA A 523 11.44 -22.09 -6.17
CA ALA A 523 11.65 -23.28 -5.35
C ALA A 523 13.13 -23.55 -5.08
N TYR A 524 13.97 -23.48 -6.13
CA TYR A 524 15.41 -23.64 -6.03
C TYR A 524 16.03 -22.61 -5.09
N SER A 525 15.66 -21.34 -5.25
CA SER A 525 16.21 -20.25 -4.44
C SER A 525 15.82 -20.35 -2.97
N ILE A 526 14.58 -20.77 -2.67
CA ILE A 526 14.13 -21.05 -1.29
C ILE A 526 14.94 -22.22 -0.71
N GLY A 527 15.14 -23.29 -1.48
CA GLY A 527 15.98 -24.43 -1.08
C GLY A 527 17.43 -24.01 -0.74
N GLU A 528 18.06 -23.19 -1.56
CA GLU A 528 19.40 -22.66 -1.28
C GLU A 528 19.43 -21.80 -0.01
N GLN A 529 18.41 -20.97 0.22
CA GLN A 529 18.32 -20.15 1.42
C GLN A 529 18.19 -20.99 2.70
N LEU A 530 17.41 -22.08 2.66
CA LEU A 530 17.27 -22.99 3.79
C LEU A 530 18.55 -23.79 4.04
N LEU A 531 19.24 -24.26 3.00
CA LEU A 531 20.54 -24.92 3.14
C LEU A 531 21.61 -23.98 3.70
N TRP A 532 21.59 -22.70 3.30
CA TRP A 532 22.44 -21.68 3.90
C TRP A 532 22.13 -21.45 5.38
N LEU A 533 20.84 -21.41 5.74
CA LEU A 533 20.41 -21.29 7.13
C LEU A 533 20.90 -22.48 7.97
N TRP A 534 20.80 -23.69 7.42
CA TRP A 534 21.31 -24.92 8.03
C TRP A 534 22.81 -24.82 8.33
N GLN A 535 23.60 -24.45 7.32
CA GLN A 535 25.05 -24.26 7.49
C GLN A 535 25.36 -23.24 8.59
N ARG A 536 24.61 -22.14 8.64
CA ARG A 536 24.83 -21.07 9.63
C ARG A 536 24.49 -21.50 11.04
N ILE A 537 23.44 -22.28 11.21
CA ILE A 537 22.97 -22.74 12.52
C ILE A 537 23.87 -23.83 13.07
N THR A 538 24.23 -24.82 12.25
CA THR A 538 25.10 -25.94 12.65
C THR A 538 26.52 -25.50 12.99
N THR A 539 26.97 -24.36 12.45
CA THR A 539 28.28 -23.76 12.77
C THR A 539 28.23 -22.71 13.89
N ALA A 540 27.04 -22.31 14.34
CA ALA A 540 26.87 -21.29 15.37
C ALA A 540 26.82 -21.92 16.76
N ASN A 541 27.54 -21.32 17.71
CA ASN A 541 27.39 -21.68 19.12
C ASN A 541 26.15 -21.01 19.71
N LEU A 542 25.40 -21.77 20.51
CA LEU A 542 24.31 -21.24 21.31
C LEU A 542 24.84 -20.28 22.38
N PRO A 543 24.03 -19.29 22.81
CA PRO A 543 24.44 -18.40 23.89
C PRO A 543 24.64 -19.19 25.19
N GLU A 544 25.83 -19.06 25.80
CA GLU A 544 26.10 -19.59 27.13
C GLU A 544 25.32 -18.76 28.16
N ILE A 545 24.24 -19.34 28.71
CA ILE A 545 23.42 -18.71 29.75
C ILE A 545 23.46 -19.59 31.00
N ASP A 546 23.98 -19.05 32.10
CA ASP A 546 23.94 -19.73 33.41
C ASP A 546 22.52 -19.66 33.99
N LEU A 547 21.75 -20.73 33.75
CA LEU A 547 20.39 -20.88 34.26
C LEU A 547 20.32 -20.81 35.80
N TYR A 548 21.39 -21.20 36.50
CA TYR A 548 21.42 -21.22 37.97
C TYR A 548 21.69 -19.84 38.57
N ALA A 549 22.27 -18.91 37.80
CA ALA A 549 22.42 -17.51 38.18
C ALA A 549 21.10 -16.72 38.14
N ILE A 550 20.06 -17.22 37.47
CA ILE A 550 18.73 -16.59 37.42
C ILE A 550 17.99 -16.89 38.74
N ALA A 551 17.79 -15.87 39.57
CA ALA A 551 17.17 -16.00 40.90
C ALA A 551 15.67 -16.32 40.83
N ASP A 552 14.97 -15.85 39.79
CA ASP A 552 13.56 -16.12 39.56
C ASP A 552 13.36 -17.49 38.88
N GLY A 553 12.60 -18.37 39.55
CA GLY A 553 12.29 -19.71 39.04
C GLY A 553 11.45 -19.68 37.76
N GLU A 554 10.56 -18.70 37.58
CA GLU A 554 9.72 -18.62 36.38
C GLU A 554 10.54 -18.17 35.16
N GLU A 555 11.38 -17.16 35.33
CA GLU A 555 12.31 -16.67 34.31
C GLU A 555 13.35 -17.74 33.91
N ARG A 556 13.81 -18.53 34.89
CA ARG A 556 14.71 -19.68 34.65
C ARG A 556 14.07 -20.72 33.74
N VAL A 557 12.82 -21.11 34.00
CA VAL A 557 12.10 -22.10 33.17
C VAL A 557 11.84 -21.55 31.77
N LYS A 558 11.45 -20.28 31.63
CA LYS A 558 11.26 -19.64 30.32
C LYS A 558 12.56 -19.64 29.50
N THR A 559 13.66 -19.26 30.13
CA THR A 559 14.98 -19.21 29.48
C THR A 559 15.46 -20.60 29.06
N ALA A 560 15.30 -21.61 29.92
CA ALA A 560 15.59 -23.00 29.57
C ALA A 560 14.75 -23.49 28.37
N GLY A 561 13.45 -23.18 28.36
CA GLY A 561 12.56 -23.51 27.23
C GLY A 561 12.88 -22.75 25.94
N HIS A 562 13.53 -21.59 26.01
CA HIS A 562 14.02 -20.87 24.83
C HIS A 562 15.30 -21.48 24.26
N ILE A 563 16.22 -21.94 25.11
CA ILE A 563 17.44 -22.63 24.69
C ILE A 563 17.07 -23.97 24.06
N HIS A 564 16.22 -24.75 24.72
CA HIS A 564 15.77 -26.05 24.23
C HIS A 564 15.14 -25.96 22.82
N ARG A 565 14.28 -24.97 22.58
CA ARG A 565 13.71 -24.74 21.23
C ARG A 565 14.76 -24.42 20.17
N ARG A 566 15.89 -23.81 20.52
CA ARG A 566 16.98 -23.55 19.58
C ARG A 566 17.85 -24.77 19.32
N GLU A 567 17.95 -25.67 20.30
CA GLU A 567 18.61 -26.97 20.18
C GLU A 567 17.82 -27.92 19.27
N GLU A 568 16.49 -27.88 19.32
CA GLU A 568 15.61 -28.70 18.47
C GLU A 568 15.38 -28.10 17.06
N TYR A 569 15.69 -26.82 16.87
CA TYR A 569 15.43 -26.14 15.60
C TYR A 569 16.17 -26.71 14.38
N PRO A 570 17.43 -27.22 14.48
CA PRO A 570 18.06 -27.94 13.38
C PRO A 570 17.17 -29.08 12.87
N ASP A 571 16.64 -29.95 13.74
CA ASP A 571 15.81 -31.08 13.32
C ASP A 571 14.55 -30.61 12.54
N HIS A 572 13.90 -29.54 13.02
CA HIS A 572 12.78 -28.90 12.32
C HIS A 572 13.19 -28.31 10.97
N LEU A 573 14.35 -27.68 10.89
CA LEU A 573 14.88 -27.10 9.66
C LEU A 573 15.24 -28.19 8.63
N GLU A 574 15.84 -29.31 9.06
CA GLU A 574 16.07 -30.47 8.19
C GLU A 574 14.76 -30.98 7.61
N GLU A 575 13.72 -31.13 8.45
CA GLU A 575 12.40 -31.57 8.00
C GLU A 575 11.78 -30.60 6.97
N MET A 576 11.87 -29.29 7.23
CA MET A 576 11.38 -28.26 6.31
C MET A 576 12.11 -28.28 4.96
N ILE A 577 13.45 -28.38 4.97
CA ILE A 577 14.24 -28.54 3.73
C ILE A 577 13.80 -29.79 2.99
N HIS A 578 13.66 -30.90 3.72
CA HIS A 578 13.30 -32.19 3.17
C HIS A 578 11.94 -32.15 2.46
N TRP A 579 10.92 -31.60 3.13
CA TRP A 579 9.59 -31.41 2.54
C TRP A 579 9.63 -30.49 1.34
N HIS A 580 10.31 -29.35 1.40
CA HIS A 580 10.33 -28.39 0.29
C HIS A 580 10.99 -28.99 -0.96
N VAL A 581 12.16 -29.63 -0.81
CA VAL A 581 12.91 -30.22 -1.93
C VAL A 581 12.18 -31.44 -2.49
N ILE A 582 11.88 -32.44 -1.66
CA ILE A 582 11.33 -33.71 -2.17
C ILE A 582 9.88 -33.53 -2.60
N ALA A 583 9.05 -32.80 -1.86
CA ALA A 583 7.63 -32.71 -2.20
C ALA A 583 7.38 -31.92 -3.50
N PHE A 584 8.17 -30.87 -3.78
CA PHE A 584 8.07 -30.16 -5.05
C PHE A 584 8.64 -30.99 -6.20
N TYR A 585 9.89 -31.46 -6.09
CA TYR A 585 10.58 -32.10 -7.22
C TYR A 585 10.09 -33.52 -7.52
N SER A 586 9.59 -34.28 -6.53
CA SER A 586 8.95 -35.59 -6.78
C SER A 586 7.80 -35.53 -7.78
N ARG A 587 7.18 -34.37 -7.92
CA ARG A 587 5.97 -34.17 -8.72
C ARG A 587 6.26 -33.52 -10.07
N CYS A 588 7.52 -33.28 -10.43
CA CYS A 588 7.88 -32.68 -11.72
C CYS A 588 7.21 -33.37 -12.93
N ARG A 589 6.99 -34.69 -12.88
CA ARG A 589 6.26 -35.45 -13.90
C ARG A 589 4.85 -34.90 -14.17
N THR A 590 4.11 -34.49 -13.15
CA THR A 590 2.72 -34.04 -13.31
C THR A 590 2.63 -32.59 -13.81
N LEU A 591 3.74 -31.85 -13.80
CA LEU A 591 3.76 -30.41 -14.10
C LEU A 591 3.87 -30.07 -15.59
N GLN A 592 4.02 -31.05 -16.49
CA GLN A 592 3.97 -30.85 -17.95
C GLN A 592 3.31 -32.03 -18.71
N PRO A 593 2.51 -31.77 -19.77
CA PRO A 593 2.14 -32.79 -20.76
C PRO A 593 3.28 -33.01 -21.76
N ALA A 594 3.28 -34.18 -22.41
CA ALA A 594 4.30 -34.65 -23.36
C ALA A 594 4.53 -33.80 -24.63
N THR A 595 3.93 -32.61 -24.74
CA THR A 595 3.98 -31.74 -25.93
C THR A 595 4.62 -30.36 -25.67
N ALA A 596 5.07 -30.05 -24.45
CA ALA A 596 5.53 -28.72 -24.07
C ALA A 596 6.99 -28.70 -23.57
N ASN A 597 7.89 -28.07 -24.34
CA ASN A 597 9.27 -27.66 -23.98
C ASN A 597 9.97 -28.48 -22.88
N ASP A 598 10.61 -29.60 -23.28
CA ASP A 598 11.39 -30.51 -22.41
C ASP A 598 12.53 -29.83 -21.63
N LEU A 599 13.00 -28.67 -22.12
CA LEU A 599 14.07 -27.87 -21.50
C LEU A 599 13.77 -27.45 -20.05
N ASN A 600 12.52 -27.08 -19.72
CA ASN A 600 12.19 -26.63 -18.36
C ASN A 600 12.13 -27.79 -17.35
N LEU A 601 11.72 -28.98 -17.79
CA LEU A 601 11.71 -30.19 -16.96
C LEU A 601 13.15 -30.59 -16.60
N ARG A 602 14.05 -30.53 -17.59
CA ARG A 602 15.48 -30.76 -17.39
C ARG A 602 16.08 -29.78 -16.37
N ASP A 603 15.70 -28.51 -16.43
CA ASP A 603 16.15 -27.52 -15.46
C ASP A 603 15.65 -27.82 -14.03
N CYS A 604 14.42 -28.34 -13.87
CA CYS A 604 13.91 -28.80 -12.58
C CYS A 604 14.74 -29.95 -12.01
N PHE A 605 15.04 -30.98 -12.82
CA PHE A 605 15.89 -32.10 -12.40
C PHE A 605 17.29 -31.62 -12.03
N ALA A 606 17.88 -30.73 -12.83
CA ALA A 606 19.19 -30.15 -12.54
C ALA A 606 19.19 -29.35 -11.22
N SER A 607 18.10 -28.62 -10.94
CA SER A 607 17.92 -27.84 -9.71
C SER A 607 17.79 -28.74 -8.48
N ALA A 608 17.00 -29.82 -8.56
CA ALA A 608 16.87 -30.81 -7.49
C ALA A 608 18.22 -31.47 -7.17
N VAL A 609 18.95 -31.91 -8.19
CA VAL A 609 20.27 -32.53 -8.03
C VAL A 609 21.30 -31.51 -7.51
N ALA A 610 21.24 -30.25 -7.91
CA ALA A 610 22.10 -29.20 -7.37
C ALA A 610 21.85 -28.96 -5.87
N LEU A 611 20.61 -28.95 -5.41
CA LEU A 611 20.29 -28.88 -3.98
C LEU A 611 20.75 -30.13 -3.22
N ALA A 612 20.57 -31.33 -3.79
CA ALA A 612 21.06 -32.57 -3.19
C ALA A 612 22.59 -32.60 -3.05
N LYS A 613 23.33 -32.09 -4.05
CA LYS A 613 24.80 -31.96 -3.97
C LYS A 613 25.22 -31.05 -2.82
N GLN A 614 24.54 -29.91 -2.66
CA GLN A 614 24.80 -28.97 -1.56
C GLN A 614 24.43 -29.59 -0.20
N ALA A 615 23.29 -30.27 -0.12
CA ALA A 615 22.85 -30.98 1.08
C ALA A 615 23.86 -32.04 1.53
N LEU A 616 24.37 -32.84 0.60
CA LEU A 616 25.36 -33.88 0.90
C LEU A 616 26.65 -33.30 1.49
N GLY A 617 27.19 -32.24 0.88
CA GLY A 617 28.37 -31.54 1.41
C GLY A 617 28.15 -30.82 2.74
N LEU A 618 26.89 -30.64 3.16
CA LEU A 618 26.50 -30.11 4.47
C LEU A 618 26.13 -31.21 5.49
N GLY A 619 26.33 -32.48 5.14
CA GLY A 619 26.07 -33.63 6.01
C GLY A 619 24.63 -34.17 5.99
N LEU A 620 23.75 -33.63 5.13
CA LEU A 620 22.35 -34.07 5.00
C LEU A 620 22.23 -35.26 4.03
N THR A 621 22.82 -36.39 4.40
CA THR A 621 22.90 -37.60 3.56
C THR A 621 21.52 -38.16 3.21
N LYS A 622 20.60 -38.18 4.16
CA LYS A 622 19.22 -38.68 3.97
C LYS A 622 18.48 -37.90 2.87
N LEU A 623 18.57 -36.57 2.88
CA LEU A 623 17.98 -35.73 1.85
C LEU A 623 18.55 -36.03 0.46
N ALA A 624 19.87 -36.21 0.36
CA ALA A 624 20.53 -36.55 -0.91
C ALA A 624 20.10 -37.93 -1.43
N THR A 625 20.03 -38.94 -0.54
CA THR A 625 19.54 -40.30 -0.86
C THR A 625 18.10 -40.26 -1.36
N ASP A 626 17.20 -39.62 -0.60
CA ASP A 626 15.78 -39.58 -0.94
C ASP A 626 15.54 -38.75 -2.21
N THR A 627 16.33 -37.69 -2.45
CA THR A 627 16.29 -36.94 -3.72
C THR A 627 16.74 -37.82 -4.89
N ALA A 628 17.82 -38.60 -4.74
CA ALA A 628 18.30 -39.50 -5.79
C ALA A 628 17.24 -40.55 -6.17
N GLN A 629 16.65 -41.23 -5.18
CA GLN A 629 15.58 -42.20 -5.41
C GLN A 629 14.35 -41.56 -6.06
N THR A 630 13.97 -40.38 -5.58
CA THR A 630 12.82 -39.63 -6.09
C THR A 630 13.03 -39.23 -7.55
N MET A 631 14.19 -38.64 -7.88
CA MET A 631 14.53 -38.27 -9.25
C MET A 631 14.65 -39.49 -10.16
N GLY A 632 15.18 -40.61 -9.66
CA GLY A 632 15.16 -41.91 -10.36
C GLY A 632 13.75 -42.31 -10.78
N ARG A 633 12.85 -42.44 -9.80
CA ARG A 633 11.44 -42.81 -10.02
C ARG A 633 10.72 -41.82 -10.94
N SER A 634 10.91 -40.52 -10.74
CA SER A 634 10.32 -39.48 -11.58
C SER A 634 10.84 -39.56 -13.01
N GLY A 635 12.14 -39.84 -13.20
CA GLY A 635 12.76 -40.03 -14.50
C GLY A 635 12.21 -41.25 -15.25
N THR A 636 12.14 -42.42 -14.59
CA THR A 636 11.57 -43.64 -15.18
C THR A 636 10.11 -43.43 -15.57
N ALA A 637 9.36 -42.74 -14.72
CA ALA A 637 7.96 -42.46 -14.99
C ALA A 637 7.73 -41.44 -16.13
N VAL A 638 8.68 -40.54 -16.40
CA VAL A 638 8.67 -39.64 -17.57
C VAL A 638 9.02 -40.42 -18.83
N LEU A 639 10.03 -41.30 -18.76
CA LEU A 639 10.42 -42.20 -19.83
C LEU A 639 9.25 -43.09 -20.29
N ASP A 640 8.55 -43.73 -19.35
CA ASP A 640 7.37 -44.56 -19.63
C ASP A 640 6.24 -43.78 -20.32
N ALA A 641 6.10 -42.49 -20.00
CA ALA A 641 5.06 -41.64 -20.59
C ALA A 641 5.42 -41.13 -22.00
N GLY A 642 6.71 -40.85 -22.25
CA GLY A 642 7.22 -40.39 -23.55
C GLY A 642 7.36 -41.51 -24.58
N GLY A 643 7.46 -42.77 -24.14
CA GLY A 643 7.68 -43.92 -25.01
C GLY A 643 8.99 -43.82 -25.80
N VAL A 644 9.08 -44.51 -26.93
CA VAL A 644 10.31 -44.60 -27.75
C VAL A 644 10.82 -43.22 -28.21
N GLY A 645 9.91 -42.29 -28.53
CA GLY A 645 10.27 -40.94 -28.99
C GLY A 645 10.89 -40.04 -27.91
N GLY A 646 10.62 -40.30 -26.62
CA GLY A 646 11.10 -39.51 -25.49
C GLY A 646 12.35 -40.05 -24.80
N VAL A 647 12.88 -41.20 -25.26
CA VAL A 647 14.00 -41.90 -24.59
C VAL A 647 15.26 -41.03 -24.52
N VAL A 648 15.66 -40.40 -25.64
CA VAL A 648 16.89 -39.60 -25.71
C VAL A 648 16.82 -38.42 -24.73
N GLU A 649 15.71 -37.70 -24.73
CA GLU A 649 15.54 -36.52 -23.88
C GLU A 649 15.42 -36.91 -22.39
N SER A 650 14.75 -38.02 -22.09
CA SER A 650 14.69 -38.58 -20.73
C SER A 650 16.07 -39.03 -20.22
N CYS A 651 16.89 -39.66 -21.07
CA CYS A 651 18.26 -40.02 -20.72
C CYS A 651 19.12 -38.78 -20.44
N ARG A 652 18.98 -37.73 -21.25
CA ARG A 652 19.68 -36.45 -21.05
C ARG A 652 19.21 -35.69 -19.83
N MET A 653 17.93 -35.80 -19.47
CA MET A 653 17.39 -35.25 -18.24
C MET A 653 17.99 -35.93 -17.01
N ILE A 654 18.03 -37.27 -16.98
CA ILE A 654 18.55 -38.02 -15.82
C ILE A 654 20.09 -38.02 -15.76
N SER A 655 20.78 -37.61 -16.83
CA SER A 655 22.26 -37.53 -16.89
C SER A 655 22.90 -36.56 -15.88
N VAL A 656 22.11 -35.78 -15.15
CA VAL A 656 22.60 -34.94 -14.03
C VAL A 656 22.78 -35.77 -12.76
N LEU A 657 22.04 -36.88 -12.58
CA LEU A 657 22.10 -37.73 -11.39
C LEU A 657 23.50 -38.32 -11.12
N PRO A 658 24.26 -38.79 -12.12
CA PRO A 658 25.66 -39.21 -11.93
C PRO A 658 26.58 -38.13 -11.35
N GLU A 659 26.30 -36.83 -11.55
CA GLU A 659 27.08 -35.77 -10.91
C GLU A 659 26.95 -35.80 -9.37
N LEU A 660 25.79 -36.19 -8.84
CA LEU A 660 25.60 -36.39 -7.40
C LEU A 660 26.39 -37.61 -6.91
N GLY A 661 26.48 -38.65 -7.73
CA GLY A 661 27.23 -39.87 -7.40
C GLY A 661 28.74 -39.63 -7.31
N LEU A 662 29.27 -38.75 -8.17
CA LEU A 662 30.65 -38.28 -8.08
C LEU A 662 30.91 -37.53 -6.76
N VAL A 663 29.97 -36.68 -6.33
CA VAL A 663 30.06 -35.99 -5.03
C VAL A 663 29.93 -36.99 -3.87
N ALA A 664 29.05 -37.99 -3.98
CA ALA A 664 28.90 -39.04 -2.98
C ALA A 664 30.17 -39.88 -2.83
N LEU A 665 30.86 -40.18 -3.93
CA LEU A 665 32.15 -40.85 -3.89
C LEU A 665 33.20 -40.00 -3.16
N HIS A 666 33.24 -38.70 -3.44
CA HIS A 666 34.16 -37.76 -2.78
C HIS A 666 33.90 -37.63 -1.27
N GLU A 667 32.63 -37.54 -0.86
CA GLU A 667 32.21 -37.46 0.54
C GLU A 667 32.17 -38.83 1.24
N ASN A 668 32.61 -39.92 0.58
CA ASN A 668 32.56 -41.31 1.08
C ASN A 668 31.16 -41.77 1.55
N SER A 669 30.10 -41.29 0.88
CA SER A 669 28.72 -41.66 1.20
C SER A 669 28.25 -42.86 0.37
N GLY A 670 28.44 -44.07 0.91
CA GLY A 670 28.02 -45.30 0.25
C GLY A 670 26.51 -45.41 0.03
N GLU A 671 25.69 -44.91 0.97
CA GLU A 671 24.22 -44.96 0.88
C GLU A 671 23.69 -44.18 -0.34
N VAL A 672 24.15 -42.94 -0.53
CA VAL A 672 23.75 -42.10 -1.68
C VAL A 672 24.20 -42.74 -2.99
N LEU A 673 25.40 -43.32 -3.00
CA LEU A 673 25.98 -43.97 -4.17
C LEU A 673 25.16 -45.20 -4.59
N THR A 674 24.77 -46.05 -3.62
CA THR A 674 23.87 -47.20 -3.89
C THR A 674 22.50 -46.77 -4.40
N ALA A 675 21.91 -45.71 -3.82
CA ALA A 675 20.61 -45.20 -4.25
C ALA A 675 20.63 -44.67 -5.70
N ILE A 676 21.75 -44.07 -6.12
CA ILE A 676 21.97 -43.60 -7.50
C ILE A 676 22.12 -44.77 -8.46
N GLU A 677 22.92 -45.78 -8.09
CA GLU A 677 23.08 -46.97 -8.93
C GLU A 677 21.77 -47.72 -9.14
N ASP A 678 20.99 -47.92 -8.07
CA ASP A 678 19.70 -48.60 -8.15
C ASP A 678 18.70 -47.82 -9.00
N ALA A 679 18.62 -46.49 -8.80
CA ALA A 679 17.77 -45.60 -9.60
C ALA A 679 18.13 -45.64 -11.09
N LEU A 680 19.42 -45.62 -11.43
CA LEU A 680 19.88 -45.64 -12.82
C LEU A 680 19.73 -47.01 -13.47
N LYS A 681 19.94 -48.11 -12.73
CA LYS A 681 19.68 -49.49 -13.20
C LYS A 681 18.22 -49.67 -13.59
N GLU A 682 17.30 -49.25 -12.71
CA GLU A 682 15.86 -49.32 -12.96
C GLU A 682 15.48 -48.51 -14.21
N PHE A 683 15.97 -47.27 -14.32
CA PHE A 683 15.74 -46.41 -15.47
C PHE A 683 16.26 -47.02 -16.79
N ILE A 684 17.49 -47.54 -16.79
CA ILE A 684 18.11 -48.12 -17.99
C ILE A 684 17.42 -49.42 -18.42
N ALA A 685 16.96 -50.24 -17.46
CA ALA A 685 16.17 -51.43 -17.76
C ALA A 685 14.90 -51.07 -18.55
N HIS A 686 14.14 -50.07 -18.08
CA HIS A 686 12.94 -49.57 -18.78
C HIS A 686 13.29 -48.97 -20.16
N ALA A 687 14.38 -48.21 -20.26
CA ALA A 687 14.81 -47.62 -21.53
C ALA A 687 15.16 -48.70 -22.57
N ASN A 688 15.86 -49.75 -22.15
CA ASN A 688 16.23 -50.87 -23.02
C ASN A 688 15.01 -51.69 -23.45
N GLU A 689 14.00 -51.85 -22.58
CA GLU A 689 12.74 -52.49 -22.95
C GLU A 689 11.98 -51.70 -24.03
N LEU A 690 11.93 -50.37 -23.92
CA LEU A 690 11.25 -49.51 -24.89
C LEU A 690 11.91 -49.51 -26.28
N ILE A 691 13.24 -49.64 -26.36
CA ILE A 691 13.99 -49.57 -27.63
C ILE A 691 14.10 -50.95 -28.32
N LYS A 692 13.76 -52.03 -27.62
CA LYS A 692 13.97 -53.43 -28.05
C LYS A 692 13.39 -53.75 -29.44
N ASP A 693 12.28 -53.10 -29.81
CA ASP A 693 11.55 -53.35 -31.05
C ASP A 693 11.81 -52.31 -32.16
N ASP A 694 12.51 -51.20 -31.88
CA ASP A 694 12.69 -50.04 -32.79
C ASP A 694 14.16 -49.59 -32.94
N LEU A 695 15.08 -50.56 -32.92
CA LEU A 695 16.54 -50.39 -33.00
C LEU A 695 17.02 -49.51 -34.17
N ALA A 696 16.28 -49.44 -35.28
CA ALA A 696 16.64 -48.67 -36.47
C ALA A 696 16.59 -47.14 -36.26
N VAL A 697 15.70 -46.64 -35.39
CA VAL A 697 15.57 -45.20 -35.06
C VAL A 697 16.71 -44.74 -34.14
N PHE A 698 17.24 -45.66 -33.33
CA PHE A 698 18.29 -45.39 -32.35
C PHE A 698 19.72 -45.57 -32.89
N GLN A 699 19.93 -46.02 -34.14
CA GLN A 699 21.27 -46.23 -34.71
C GLN A 699 22.16 -44.97 -34.75
N ASN A 700 21.56 -43.78 -34.71
CA ASN A 700 22.28 -42.50 -34.67
C ASN A 700 22.73 -42.09 -33.26
N TRP A 701 22.22 -42.74 -32.20
CA TRP A 701 22.42 -42.36 -30.81
C TRP A 701 23.10 -43.50 -30.07
N SER A 702 24.26 -43.23 -29.46
CA SER A 702 24.92 -44.23 -28.64
C SER A 702 24.03 -44.64 -27.46
N SER A 703 24.07 -45.92 -27.07
CA SER A 703 23.23 -46.59 -26.06
C SER A 703 22.71 -45.72 -24.89
N PRO A 704 21.56 -46.06 -24.27
CA PRO A 704 21.02 -45.34 -23.10
C PRO A 704 22.07 -45.09 -22.00
N VAL A 705 22.93 -46.07 -21.72
CA VAL A 705 24.06 -45.95 -20.78
C VAL A 705 25.01 -44.80 -21.13
N ARG A 706 25.31 -44.60 -22.42
CA ARG A 706 26.20 -43.51 -22.87
C ARG A 706 25.53 -42.13 -22.79
N LEU A 707 24.22 -42.05 -23.02
CA LEU A 707 23.45 -40.81 -22.87
C LEU A 707 23.31 -40.38 -21.41
N VAL A 708 23.04 -41.34 -20.51
CA VAL A 708 22.96 -41.07 -19.07
C VAL A 708 24.33 -40.67 -18.50
N THR A 709 25.43 -41.19 -19.05
CA THR A 709 26.78 -40.84 -18.61
C THR A 709 27.41 -39.66 -19.37
N GLU A 710 26.70 -39.03 -20.31
CA GLU A 710 27.22 -37.99 -21.22
C GLU A 710 27.89 -36.84 -20.45
N LYS A 711 27.20 -36.25 -19.47
CA LYS A 711 27.73 -35.15 -18.64
C LYS A 711 28.94 -35.56 -17.78
N LEU A 712 28.93 -36.77 -17.25
CA LEU A 712 30.06 -37.29 -16.47
C LEU A 712 31.29 -37.53 -17.36
N ASP A 713 31.07 -37.97 -18.60
CA ASP A 713 32.11 -38.11 -19.63
C ASP A 713 32.70 -36.74 -20.02
N GLU A 714 31.86 -35.70 -20.15
CA GLU A 714 32.32 -34.32 -20.40
C GLU A 714 33.18 -33.76 -19.25
N LEU A 715 32.81 -34.06 -18.00
CA LEU A 715 33.59 -33.69 -16.81
C LEU A 715 34.92 -34.45 -16.73
N ALA A 716 34.91 -35.75 -17.01
CA ALA A 716 36.10 -36.61 -17.03
C ALA A 716 37.10 -36.18 -18.13
N ASN A 717 36.61 -35.81 -19.31
CA ASN A 717 37.41 -35.34 -20.44
C ASN A 717 37.85 -33.87 -20.32
N GLY A 718 37.31 -33.14 -19.34
CA GLY A 718 37.64 -31.73 -19.10
C GLY A 718 37.15 -30.77 -20.18
N THR A 719 36.17 -31.20 -20.99
CA THR A 719 35.51 -30.39 -22.02
C THR A 719 34.43 -29.50 -21.43
N ASP A 720 33.84 -29.91 -20.31
CA ASP A 720 32.96 -29.05 -19.53
C ASP A 720 33.77 -28.11 -18.63
N ARG A 721 33.60 -26.80 -18.79
CA ARG A 721 34.13 -25.79 -17.86
C ARG A 721 33.16 -25.74 -16.67
N GLY A 722 33.18 -26.81 -15.86
CA GLY A 722 32.15 -27.20 -14.92
C GLY A 722 31.38 -26.07 -14.24
N ILE A 723 30.06 -26.26 -14.08
CA ILE A 723 29.14 -25.57 -13.17
C ILE A 723 29.51 -24.08 -12.92
N ASN A 724 29.76 -23.31 -13.97
CA ASN A 724 30.07 -21.88 -13.87
C ASN A 724 28.81 -20.99 -13.88
N GLY A 725 27.62 -21.58 -13.76
CA GLY A 725 26.33 -20.88 -13.87
C GLY A 725 25.59 -20.60 -12.56
N VAL A 726 25.91 -21.28 -11.45
CA VAL A 726 25.16 -21.11 -10.19
C VAL A 726 25.73 -19.95 -9.40
N ARG A 727 25.07 -18.80 -9.47
CA ARG A 727 25.51 -17.54 -8.86
C ARG A 727 25.52 -17.54 -7.32
N LEU A 728 25.02 -18.58 -6.63
CA LEU A 728 24.89 -18.62 -5.15
C LEU A 728 25.06 -20.04 -4.55
N SER A 729 26.16 -20.75 -4.82
CA SER A 729 26.40 -22.06 -4.17
C SER A 729 26.85 -21.91 -2.70
N VAL A 730 26.10 -22.49 -1.74
CA VAL A 730 26.44 -22.54 -0.31
C VAL A 730 27.66 -23.43 -0.05
N TRP A 731 27.77 -24.51 -0.83
CA TRP A 731 28.88 -25.45 -0.82
C TRP A 731 29.29 -25.81 -2.25
N ARG A 732 30.59 -26.01 -2.50
CA ARG A 732 31.13 -26.39 -3.82
C ARG A 732 31.96 -27.66 -3.69
N PRO A 733 31.61 -28.73 -4.44
CA PRO A 733 32.45 -29.91 -4.49
C PRO A 733 33.76 -29.61 -5.24
N THR A 734 34.87 -30.18 -4.76
CA THR A 734 36.16 -30.19 -5.46
C THR A 734 36.59 -31.62 -5.69
N PHE A 735 36.22 -32.18 -6.84
CA PHE A 735 36.67 -33.51 -7.28
C PHE A 735 37.70 -33.40 -8.41
N THR A 736 38.58 -34.39 -8.50
CA THR A 736 39.64 -34.47 -9.51
C THR A 736 39.12 -35.12 -10.79
N ARG A 737 39.84 -34.90 -11.91
CA ARG A 737 39.55 -35.61 -13.17
C ARG A 737 39.71 -37.12 -13.02
N ASP A 738 40.70 -37.54 -12.24
CA ASP A 738 40.98 -38.96 -12.01
C ASP A 738 39.83 -39.64 -11.25
N GLU A 739 39.27 -38.98 -10.23
CA GLU A 739 38.05 -39.43 -9.53
C GLU A 739 36.86 -39.52 -10.48
N ALA A 740 36.65 -38.52 -11.35
CA ALA A 740 35.58 -38.56 -12.35
C ALA A 740 35.75 -39.70 -13.36
N THR A 741 36.97 -39.97 -13.83
CA THR A 741 37.25 -41.11 -14.73
C THR A 741 37.06 -42.46 -14.05
N THR A 742 37.46 -42.57 -12.79
CA THR A 742 37.33 -43.81 -12.00
C THR A 742 35.85 -44.11 -11.75
N TYR A 743 35.08 -43.10 -11.35
CA TYR A 743 33.64 -43.22 -11.15
C TYR A 743 32.90 -43.55 -12.46
N LEU A 744 33.28 -42.92 -13.57
CA LEU A 744 32.69 -43.21 -14.88
C LEU A 744 32.88 -44.67 -15.32
N GLN A 745 34.07 -45.24 -15.10
CA GLN A 745 34.36 -46.65 -15.40
C GLN A 745 33.50 -47.57 -14.53
N MET A 746 33.51 -47.34 -13.21
CA MET A 746 32.71 -48.09 -12.25
C MET A 746 31.22 -48.05 -12.59
N LEU A 747 30.66 -46.86 -12.85
CA LEU A 747 29.24 -46.70 -13.15
C LEU A 747 28.86 -47.38 -14.47
N ARG A 748 29.73 -47.36 -15.49
CA ARG A 748 29.47 -48.08 -16.75
C ARG A 748 29.49 -49.60 -16.59
N GLU A 749 30.35 -50.15 -15.73
CA GLU A 749 30.36 -51.58 -15.41
C GLU A 749 29.10 -52.01 -14.66
N VAL A 750 28.56 -51.14 -13.79
CA VAL A 750 27.36 -51.38 -13.00
C VAL A 750 26.06 -51.30 -13.84
N LEU A 751 26.09 -50.52 -14.94
CA LEU A 751 24.93 -50.26 -15.80
C LEU A 751 24.91 -51.06 -17.11
N ALA A 752 26.00 -51.73 -17.46
CA ALA A 752 26.11 -52.64 -18.61
C ALA A 752 25.55 -54.03 -18.29
#